data_AF-A0A1Y1YTY9-F1
#
_entry.id   AF-A0A1Y1YTY9-F1
#
_cell.length_a   1.000
_cell.length_b   1.000
_cell.length_c   1.000
_cell.angle_alpha   90.00
_cell.angle_beta   90.00
_cell.angle_gamma   90.00
#
_symmetry.space_group_name_H-M   'P 1'
#
loop_
_entity.id
_entity.type
_entity.pdbx_description
1 polymer ?
#
loop_
_entity_poly.entity_id
_entity_poly.type
_entity_poly.pdbx_seq_one_letter_code
_entity_poly.pdbx_strand_id
1 'polypeptide(L)'
;MRLLRHSETGYFSLTQFPDNAIPPYAILSHTWGADTEEVTFDDITNGKGKDKPGCEKIYFCGEQAARDKLDYFWIDTCCINKSSDAELSESINSMFRWYQCAKRCYVYLSDVSEVEQKRLDKEAKSTWEGAFQQSRWWTRGWTLQELLAPTSVQFFSKEGKYLGDRQSLAELIQKITGINILALQGSALSNFETSIKLKWAKNRQTTREEDLSYSLLGIFGISMPVIYGEGKQNAMRRLMREIDQYEPDEIYVRNLYITDPRDDKMRIEYVKGGLLEDSYRWVLQNSDFQRWQDDRQCQLLWIKGDPGKGKTMLLCGLVNELKSMDKTALISYFFCQHTDARLNNAMSVLQGLLYMIIRQQPSLVSHLRRIYQFTGQRHFNDVNAWFSLSEIFTDILQDPTLECRYVIIDAVNECVVDLPKLLYFVVQKLPQSSQVKWIVSSRNLWYIEEWLEGVDTKVILDLERNAESVSMAVSKFIQHRVLQLACKKKYNNKTRDDVLDYLSTHANDTFLWVALVCKNLESIPRWKTLQNLNAFPPDLIEFYEANIAWIGMSDNADLCRRILSTVAIVYRPVRLEELSSLVGTLGGMTDEVESLREIIGLCGSFLSIRGDTIYFVHQSAKDFLLMSGLTDPEGKGGETALIVN
;
A
#
# COMPACT_ATOMS: atom_id res chain seq x y z
N MET A 1 36.28 1.96 25.23
CA MET A 1 35.52 2.86 26.13
C MET A 1 36.35 3.25 27.36
N ARG A 2 36.20 4.47 27.92
CA ARG A 2 36.84 4.89 29.19
C ARG A 2 35.81 5.06 30.29
N LEU A 3 36.08 4.56 31.49
CA LEU A 3 35.18 4.62 32.64
C LEU A 3 35.86 5.31 33.82
N LEU A 4 35.08 6.01 34.64
CA LEU A 4 35.51 6.52 35.94
C LEU A 4 35.37 5.44 37.01
N ARG A 5 36.31 5.42 37.95
CA ARG A 5 36.24 4.63 39.17
C ARG A 5 36.24 5.54 40.39
N HIS A 6 35.35 5.25 41.34
CA HIS A 6 35.33 5.92 42.64
C HIS A 6 36.45 5.37 43.53
N SER A 7 37.41 6.21 43.94
CA SER A 7 38.47 5.83 44.88
C SER A 7 38.02 6.03 46.33
N GLU A 8 38.51 5.19 47.26
CA GLU A 8 38.37 5.39 48.71
C GLU A 8 38.96 6.74 49.19
N THR A 9 39.87 7.33 48.41
CA THR A 9 40.49 8.63 48.70
C THR A 9 39.67 9.85 48.24
N GLY A 10 38.48 9.65 47.66
CA GLY A 10 37.61 10.72 47.15
C GLY A 10 38.09 11.37 45.84
N TYR A 11 39.02 10.71 45.13
CA TYR A 11 39.48 11.12 43.79
C TYR A 11 38.92 10.17 42.72
N PHE A 12 38.61 10.71 41.55
CA PHE A 12 38.19 9.91 40.40
C PHE A 12 39.40 9.52 39.55
N SER A 13 39.43 8.29 39.08
CA SER A 13 40.44 7.82 38.13
C SER A 13 39.78 7.29 36.86
N LEU A 14 40.36 7.60 35.70
CA LEU A 14 39.91 7.08 34.41
C LEU A 14 40.63 5.77 34.10
N THR A 15 39.87 4.75 33.72
CA THR A 15 40.38 3.45 33.27
C THR A 15 39.88 3.19 31.85
N GLN A 16 40.78 2.84 30.94
CA GLN A 16 40.44 2.49 29.56
C GLN A 16 40.20 0.98 29.43
N PHE A 17 39.12 0.61 28.74
CA PHE A 17 38.75 -0.76 28.48
C PHE A 17 38.57 -0.99 26.97
N PRO A 18 39.02 -2.15 26.43
CA PRO A 18 38.66 -2.58 25.09
C PRO A 18 37.19 -3.04 25.07
N ASP A 19 36.55 -2.98 23.90
CA ASP A 19 35.10 -3.21 23.75
C ASP A 19 34.61 -4.60 24.19
N ASN A 20 35.50 -5.61 24.16
CA ASN A 20 35.19 -6.97 24.58
C ASN A 20 35.42 -7.24 26.07
N ALA A 21 35.91 -6.26 26.84
CA ALA A 21 36.25 -6.42 28.26
C ALA A 21 35.74 -5.26 29.13
N ILE A 22 34.64 -4.61 28.73
CA ILE A 22 34.01 -3.53 29.50
C ILE A 22 33.32 -4.16 30.74
N PRO A 23 33.70 -3.79 31.98
CA PRO A 23 33.05 -4.30 33.20
C PRO A 23 31.63 -3.74 33.34
N PRO A 24 30.76 -4.27 34.21
CA PRO A 24 29.48 -3.64 34.52
C PRO A 24 29.67 -2.20 35.02
N TYR A 25 28.89 -1.26 34.47
CA TYR A 25 28.99 0.16 34.82
C TYR A 25 27.63 0.86 34.90
N ALA A 26 27.60 1.97 35.63
CA ALA A 26 26.52 2.94 35.58
C ALA A 26 26.80 4.03 34.54
N ILE A 27 25.77 4.66 33.99
CA ILE A 27 25.92 5.77 33.04
C ILE A 27 25.09 6.98 33.50
N LEU A 28 25.63 8.18 33.38
CA LEU A 28 24.93 9.41 33.75
C LEU A 28 24.31 10.09 32.53
N SER A 29 23.00 10.25 32.55
CA SER A 29 22.26 11.16 31.68
C SER A 29 22.01 12.48 32.40
N HIS A 30 22.31 13.59 31.74
CA HIS A 30 22.19 14.91 32.34
C HIS A 30 22.16 16.01 31.27
N THR A 31 21.82 17.22 31.68
CA THR A 31 21.94 18.41 30.83
C THR A 31 23.21 19.17 31.20
N TRP A 32 23.98 19.60 30.19
CA TRP A 32 25.19 20.38 30.42
C TRP A 32 24.87 21.79 30.94
N GLY A 33 25.72 22.29 31.84
CA GLY A 33 25.79 23.70 32.22
C GLY A 33 26.57 24.53 31.19
N ALA A 34 27.11 25.67 31.62
CA ALA A 34 28.05 26.41 30.78
C ALA A 34 29.38 25.63 30.64
N ASP A 35 30.08 25.75 29.51
CA ASP A 35 31.34 25.01 29.27
C ASP A 35 32.40 25.25 30.36
N THR A 36 32.41 26.43 30.99
CA THR A 36 33.31 26.78 32.11
C THR A 36 32.96 26.05 33.40
N GLU A 37 31.72 25.60 33.55
CA GLU A 37 31.21 24.89 34.72
C GLU A 37 31.38 23.38 34.60
N GLU A 38 31.66 22.87 33.40
CA GLU A 38 31.75 21.44 33.13
C GLU A 38 33.15 20.88 33.42
N VAL A 39 33.18 19.72 34.08
CA VAL A 39 34.43 18.97 34.31
C VAL A 39 34.73 18.14 33.06
N THR A 40 35.88 18.42 32.45
CA THR A 40 36.32 17.83 31.18
C THR A 40 37.26 16.65 31.39
N PHE A 41 37.58 15.94 30.31
CA PHE A 41 38.61 14.90 30.32
C PHE A 41 39.96 15.44 30.80
N ASP A 42 40.36 16.61 30.30
CA ASP A 42 41.63 17.25 30.67
C ASP A 42 41.64 17.68 32.14
N ASP A 43 40.49 18.05 32.71
CA ASP A 43 40.40 18.36 34.13
C ASP A 43 40.69 17.12 34.97
N ILE A 44 40.07 15.97 34.66
CA ILE A 44 40.27 14.73 35.41
C ILE A 44 41.71 14.22 35.29
N THR A 45 42.30 14.23 34.09
CA THR A 45 43.68 13.75 33.88
C THR A 45 44.72 14.62 34.56
N ASN A 46 44.46 15.92 34.70
CA ASN A 46 45.33 16.86 35.40
C ASN A 46 44.98 17.06 36.88
N GLY A 47 44.01 16.31 37.43
CA GLY A 47 43.59 16.41 38.83
C GLY A 47 42.91 17.74 39.20
N LYS A 48 42.29 18.43 38.24
CA LYS A 48 41.57 19.70 38.37
C LYS A 48 40.05 19.49 38.38
N GLY A 49 39.29 20.59 38.36
CA GLY A 49 37.84 20.57 38.14
C GLY A 49 36.97 20.38 39.39
N LYS A 50 37.55 20.18 40.59
CA LYS A 50 36.79 20.04 41.84
C LYS A 50 35.97 21.28 42.20
N ASP A 51 36.46 22.46 41.85
CA ASP A 51 35.79 23.73 42.14
C ASP A 51 34.71 24.10 41.11
N LYS A 52 34.55 23.29 40.06
CA LYS A 52 33.56 23.53 39.02
C LYS A 52 32.17 23.03 39.47
N PRO A 53 31.09 23.78 39.22
CA PRO A 53 29.73 23.36 39.57
C PRO A 53 29.33 21.99 38.99
N GLY A 54 29.79 21.65 37.79
CA GLY A 54 29.57 20.37 37.15
C GLY A 54 30.23 19.18 37.86
N CYS A 55 31.02 19.40 38.91
CA CYS A 55 31.58 18.31 39.72
C CYS A 55 30.51 17.62 40.57
N GLU A 56 29.45 18.33 40.99
CA GLU A 56 28.38 17.78 41.84
C GLU A 56 27.72 16.53 41.24
N LYS A 57 27.40 16.57 39.95
CA LYS A 57 26.79 15.43 39.25
C LYS A 57 27.74 14.22 39.10
N ILE A 58 29.06 14.45 39.11
CA ILE A 58 30.07 13.37 39.07
C ILE A 58 30.08 12.65 40.41
N TYR A 59 30.13 13.40 41.52
CA TYR A 59 30.03 12.83 42.86
C TYR A 59 28.71 12.09 43.05
N PHE A 60 27.58 12.70 42.68
CA PHE A 60 26.28 12.04 42.70
C PHE A 60 26.30 10.70 41.95
N CYS A 61 26.80 10.68 40.71
CA CYS A 61 26.86 9.45 39.91
C CYS A 61 27.74 8.38 40.56
N GLY A 62 28.93 8.77 41.06
CA GLY A 62 29.85 7.86 41.73
C GLY A 62 29.29 7.28 43.03
N GLU A 63 28.67 8.11 43.87
CA GLU A 63 28.02 7.66 45.10
C GLU A 63 26.82 6.74 44.81
N GLN A 64 26.00 7.08 43.82
CA GLN A 64 24.84 6.27 43.46
C GLN A 64 25.26 4.94 42.82
N ALA A 65 26.29 4.94 41.98
CA ALA A 65 26.89 3.71 41.44
C ALA A 65 27.43 2.81 42.56
N ALA A 66 28.13 3.38 43.55
CA ALA A 66 28.63 2.65 44.70
C ALA A 66 27.49 2.01 45.53
N ARG A 67 26.38 2.74 45.74
CA ARG A 67 25.17 2.19 46.41
C ARG A 67 24.58 1.00 45.65
N ASP A 68 24.63 1.05 44.33
CA ASP A 68 24.16 -0.03 43.44
C ASP A 68 25.23 -1.10 43.17
N LYS A 69 26.37 -1.05 43.87
CA LYS A 69 27.48 -2.00 43.78
C LYS A 69 28.13 -2.05 42.39
N LEU A 70 28.27 -0.90 41.75
CA LEU A 70 28.97 -0.70 40.49
C LEU A 70 30.26 0.10 40.74
N ASP A 71 31.41 -0.53 40.52
CA ASP A 71 32.73 0.10 40.72
C ASP A 71 33.02 1.19 39.69
N TYR A 72 32.39 1.08 38.51
CA TYR A 72 32.65 1.93 37.36
C TYR A 72 31.40 2.69 36.93
N PHE A 73 31.61 3.91 36.46
CA PHE A 73 30.56 4.72 35.87
C PHE A 73 31.08 5.56 34.70
N TRP A 74 30.17 6.02 33.84
CA TRP A 74 30.49 6.79 32.64
C TRP A 74 29.74 8.11 32.59
N ILE A 75 30.44 9.16 32.17
CA ILE A 75 29.92 10.51 31.97
C ILE A 75 30.57 11.11 30.73
N ASP A 76 29.78 11.52 29.74
CA ASP A 76 30.22 12.03 28.44
C ASP A 76 31.15 13.25 28.53
N THR A 77 31.00 14.09 29.56
CA THR A 77 31.80 15.31 29.73
C THR A 77 33.28 15.04 29.99
N CYS A 78 33.60 13.96 30.71
CA CYS A 78 34.96 13.67 31.17
C CYS A 78 35.48 12.28 30.77
N CYS A 79 34.62 11.38 30.26
CA CYS A 79 35.03 10.09 29.74
C CYS A 79 35.39 10.11 28.23
N ILE A 80 35.13 11.21 27.53
CA ILE A 80 35.46 11.40 26.10
C ILE A 80 36.50 12.52 25.98
N ASN A 81 37.55 12.30 25.20
CA ASN A 81 38.50 13.35 24.82
C ASN A 81 37.94 14.07 23.60
N LYS A 82 37.21 15.14 23.86
CA LYS A 82 36.56 15.95 22.82
C LYS A 82 37.55 16.74 21.96
N SER A 83 38.84 16.79 22.35
CA SER A 83 39.92 17.40 21.58
C SER A 83 40.47 16.48 20.48
N SER A 84 40.09 15.19 20.49
CA SER A 84 40.42 14.23 19.43
C SER A 84 39.19 14.00 18.55
N ASP A 85 39.19 14.52 17.33
CA ASP A 85 38.07 14.35 16.38
C ASP A 85 37.79 12.87 16.08
N ALA A 86 38.84 12.04 16.02
CA ALA A 86 38.72 10.60 15.83
C ALA A 86 37.96 9.94 16.99
N GLU A 87 38.37 10.22 18.24
CA GLU A 87 37.68 9.66 19.41
C GLU A 87 36.26 10.23 19.57
N LEU A 88 36.06 11.51 19.26
CA LEU A 88 34.74 12.13 19.32
C LEU A 88 33.78 11.49 18.33
N SER A 89 34.21 11.27 17.08
CA SER A 89 33.43 10.61 16.03
C SER A 89 33.10 9.16 16.41
N GLU A 90 34.08 8.41 16.91
CA GLU A 90 33.87 7.04 17.41
C GLU A 90 32.87 7.02 18.58
N SER A 91 33.01 7.97 19.50
CA SER A 91 32.15 8.09 20.67
C SER A 91 30.71 8.39 20.31
N ILE A 92 30.47 9.31 19.36
CA ILE A 92 29.13 9.65 18.89
C ILE A 92 28.45 8.45 18.25
N ASN A 93 29.15 7.70 17.40
CA ASN A 93 28.60 6.49 16.77
C ASN A 93 28.40 5.34 17.77
N SER A 94 29.11 5.34 18.90
CA SER A 94 29.03 4.29 19.92
C SER A 94 28.10 4.62 21.09
N MET A 95 27.69 5.88 21.26
CA MET A 95 27.04 6.37 22.48
C MET A 95 25.75 5.62 22.80
N PHE A 96 24.91 5.37 21.79
CA PHE A 96 23.67 4.61 21.99
C PHE A 96 23.93 3.21 22.55
N ARG A 97 24.94 2.51 22.01
CA ARG A 97 25.35 1.18 22.50
C ARG A 97 25.89 1.26 23.92
N TRP A 98 26.65 2.30 24.27
CA TRP A 98 27.12 2.51 25.64
C TRP A 98 25.98 2.76 26.62
N TYR A 99 24.93 3.49 26.23
CA TYR A 99 23.72 3.59 27.05
C TYR A 99 22.96 2.26 27.16
N GLN A 100 22.86 1.52 26.06
CA GLN A 100 22.20 0.21 26.01
C GLN A 100 22.89 -0.84 26.90
N CYS A 101 24.22 -0.86 26.92
CA CYS A 101 25.01 -1.82 27.70
C CYS A 101 25.18 -1.45 29.18
N ALA A 102 24.84 -0.23 29.59
CA ALA A 102 24.92 0.19 30.99
C ALA A 102 23.95 -0.61 31.87
N LYS A 103 24.37 -0.97 33.09
CA LYS A 103 23.51 -1.66 34.05
C LYS A 103 22.45 -0.75 34.66
N ARG A 104 22.80 0.52 34.86
CA ARG A 104 21.92 1.57 35.37
C ARG A 104 22.21 2.86 34.62
N CYS A 105 21.16 3.53 34.15
CA CYS A 105 21.23 4.92 33.69
C CYS A 105 20.61 5.81 34.76
N TYR A 106 21.42 6.70 35.34
CA TYR A 106 20.96 7.69 36.29
C TYR A 106 20.72 9.01 35.57
N VAL A 107 19.49 9.51 35.63
CA VAL A 107 19.11 10.81 35.08
C VAL A 107 19.17 11.83 36.22
N TYR A 108 20.13 12.74 36.17
CA TYR A 108 20.28 13.79 37.17
C TYR A 108 19.64 15.10 36.67
N LEU A 109 18.54 15.50 37.30
CA LEU A 109 17.75 16.67 36.92
C LEU A 109 18.11 17.86 37.81
N SER A 110 19.06 18.68 37.35
CA SER A 110 19.57 19.84 38.09
C SER A 110 18.55 20.98 38.25
N ASP A 111 17.45 20.96 37.49
CA ASP A 111 16.36 21.94 37.51
C ASP A 111 15.08 21.43 38.21
N VAL A 112 15.15 20.28 38.87
CA VAL A 112 14.04 19.72 39.67
C VAL A 112 14.45 19.68 41.14
N SER A 113 13.79 20.50 41.98
CA SER A 113 14.01 20.56 43.42
C SER A 113 12.70 20.36 44.19
N GLU A 114 12.70 19.48 45.20
CA GLU A 114 11.57 19.35 46.13
C GLU A 114 11.53 20.47 47.18
N VAL A 115 12.67 21.10 47.47
CA VAL A 115 12.84 22.02 48.61
C VAL A 115 12.32 23.42 48.27
N GLU A 116 12.53 23.87 47.04
CA GLU A 116 12.07 25.19 46.58
C GLU A 116 10.54 25.26 46.46
N GLN A 117 9.88 24.16 46.06
CA GLN A 117 8.41 24.06 45.98
C GLN A 117 7.71 24.12 47.34
N LYS A 118 8.31 23.54 48.40
CA LYS A 118 7.78 23.64 49.77
C LYS A 118 7.87 25.07 50.36
N ARG A 119 8.74 25.93 49.82
CA ARG A 119 8.88 27.32 50.29
C ARG A 119 7.86 28.26 49.65
N LEU A 120 7.41 27.96 48.43
CA LEU A 120 6.48 28.81 47.67
C LEU A 120 5.01 28.54 48.05
N ASP A 121 4.63 27.28 48.29
CA ASP A 121 3.24 26.92 48.64
C ASP A 121 3.18 26.11 49.95
N LYS A 122 2.81 26.77 51.06
CA LYS A 122 2.73 26.15 52.39
C LYS A 122 1.62 25.09 52.55
N GLU A 123 0.70 24.97 51.59
CA GLU A 123 -0.46 24.06 51.66
C GLU A 123 -0.54 23.01 50.54
N ALA A 124 0.35 23.05 49.54
CA ALA A 124 0.38 22.05 48.48
C ALA A 124 1.21 20.83 48.91
N LYS A 125 0.62 19.62 48.84
CA LYS A 125 1.42 18.37 48.80
C LYS A 125 2.43 18.52 47.66
N SER A 126 3.71 18.67 47.99
CA SER A 126 4.80 18.82 47.03
C SER A 126 4.77 17.67 46.01
N THR A 127 4.32 17.95 44.80
CA THR A 127 4.47 17.06 43.65
C THR A 127 5.60 17.61 42.78
N TRP A 128 6.81 17.07 42.95
CA TRP A 128 7.97 17.31 42.08
C TRP A 128 7.63 17.13 40.59
N GLU A 129 6.54 16.41 40.28
CA GLU A 129 5.96 16.18 38.96
C GLU A 129 5.83 17.45 38.10
N GLY A 130 5.46 18.59 38.69
CA GLY A 130 5.34 19.85 37.95
C GLY A 130 6.68 20.36 37.42
N ALA A 131 7.71 20.35 38.28
CA ALA A 131 9.07 20.71 37.88
C ALA A 131 9.67 19.68 36.93
N PHE A 132 9.37 18.39 37.14
CA PHE A 132 9.76 17.32 36.24
C PHE A 132 9.20 17.50 34.84
N GLN A 133 7.91 17.83 34.68
CA GLN A 133 7.30 18.10 33.37
C GLN A 133 7.94 19.29 32.64
N GLN A 134 8.45 20.26 33.39
CA GLN A 134 9.08 21.47 32.85
C GLN A 134 10.60 21.36 32.71
N SER A 135 11.19 20.23 33.14
CA SER A 135 12.64 20.05 33.10
C SER A 135 13.16 20.18 31.66
N ARG A 136 14.28 20.89 31.52
CA ARG A 136 14.98 21.06 30.25
C ARG A 136 15.47 19.73 29.68
N TRP A 137 15.59 18.68 30.51
CA TRP A 137 16.00 17.36 30.06
C TRP A 137 15.11 16.83 28.92
N TRP A 138 13.81 17.11 28.92
CA TRP A 138 12.87 16.65 27.89
C TRP A 138 13.07 17.31 26.52
N THR A 139 13.71 18.48 26.49
CA THR A 139 13.89 19.27 25.27
C THR A 139 15.30 19.18 24.70
N ARG A 140 16.22 18.42 25.30
CA ARG A 140 17.57 18.20 24.75
C ARG A 140 17.58 17.07 23.72
N GLY A 141 18.36 17.20 22.65
CA GLY A 141 18.45 16.21 21.57
C GLY A 141 18.95 14.85 22.06
N TRP A 142 20.14 14.83 22.65
CA TRP A 142 20.83 13.62 23.12
C TRP A 142 20.02 12.81 24.14
N THR A 143 19.25 13.45 25.02
CA THR A 143 18.49 12.74 26.06
C THR A 143 17.42 11.79 25.51
N LEU A 144 17.05 11.89 24.22
CA LEU A 144 16.15 10.94 23.58
C LEU A 144 16.74 9.52 23.55
N GLN A 145 17.98 9.40 23.09
CA GLN A 145 18.65 8.09 23.09
C GLN A 145 18.99 7.63 24.51
N GLU A 146 19.28 8.55 25.42
CA GLU A 146 19.56 8.25 26.83
C GLU A 146 18.34 7.71 27.57
N LEU A 147 17.13 8.10 27.12
CA LEU A 147 15.86 7.56 27.59
C LEU A 147 15.56 6.17 27.01
N LEU A 148 15.83 5.97 25.71
CA LEU A 148 15.34 4.82 24.96
C LEU A 148 16.32 3.65 24.96
N ALA A 149 17.63 3.91 24.91
CA ALA A 149 18.65 2.88 24.78
C ALA A 149 18.82 2.01 26.04
N PRO A 150 18.90 2.56 27.27
CA PRO A 150 19.14 1.74 28.46
C PRO A 150 17.94 0.86 28.81
N THR A 151 18.25 -0.30 29.41
CA THR A 151 17.23 -1.20 29.99
C THR A 151 16.67 -0.66 31.30
N SER A 152 17.45 0.14 32.04
CA SER A 152 17.08 0.73 33.33
C SER A 152 17.44 2.21 33.36
N VAL A 153 16.43 3.07 33.53
CA VAL A 153 16.56 4.53 33.61
C VAL A 153 15.87 5.01 34.88
N GLN A 154 16.61 5.67 35.76
CA GLN A 154 16.17 6.14 37.07
C GLN A 154 16.34 7.65 37.17
N PHE A 155 15.30 8.36 37.61
CA PHE A 155 15.28 9.82 37.68
C PHE A 155 15.58 10.30 39.10
N PHE A 156 16.45 11.30 39.20
CA PHE A 156 16.87 11.91 40.46
C PHE A 156 16.77 13.44 40.41
N SER A 157 16.37 14.04 41.53
CA SER A 157 16.34 15.50 41.71
C SER A 157 17.73 16.09 41.85
N LYS A 158 17.83 17.43 41.87
CA LYS A 158 19.06 18.18 42.17
C LYS A 158 19.68 17.78 43.51
N GLU A 159 18.88 17.38 44.50
CA GLU A 159 19.36 16.92 45.81
C GLU A 159 19.74 15.43 45.83
N GLY A 160 19.71 14.74 44.67
CA GLY A 160 20.01 13.32 44.56
C GLY A 160 18.91 12.40 45.09
N LYS A 161 17.66 12.89 45.22
CA LYS A 161 16.52 12.07 45.63
C LYS A 161 15.90 11.33 44.47
N TYR A 162 15.55 10.05 44.69
CA TYR A 162 14.89 9.21 43.71
C TYR A 162 13.45 9.66 43.46
N LEU A 163 13.11 9.94 42.20
CA LEU A 163 11.79 10.40 41.76
C LEU A 163 10.94 9.26 41.15
N GLY A 164 11.60 8.26 40.58
CA GLY A 164 10.96 7.14 39.89
C GLY A 164 11.82 6.59 38.76
N ASP A 165 11.32 5.60 38.04
CA ASP A 165 11.97 5.04 36.86
C ASP A 165 11.11 5.17 35.61
N ARG A 166 11.70 4.86 34.45
CA ARG A 166 11.01 4.95 33.14
C ARG A 166 9.73 4.11 33.07
N GLN A 167 9.64 3.01 33.81
CA GLN A 167 8.44 2.16 33.83
C GLN A 167 7.37 2.77 34.74
N SER A 168 7.73 3.16 35.96
CA SER A 168 6.80 3.75 36.92
C SER A 168 6.24 5.10 36.44
N LEU A 169 6.99 5.82 35.61
CA LEU A 169 6.62 7.14 35.08
C LEU A 169 6.20 7.11 33.60
N ALA A 170 5.94 5.94 33.01
CA ALA A 170 5.73 5.80 31.57
C ALA A 170 4.58 6.68 31.01
N GLU A 171 3.45 6.75 31.71
CA GLU A 171 2.31 7.58 31.30
C GLU A 171 2.64 9.08 31.33
N LEU A 172 3.34 9.53 32.39
CA LEU A 172 3.79 10.90 32.51
C LEU A 172 4.79 11.27 31.40
N ILE A 173 5.74 10.37 31.12
CA ILE A 173 6.74 10.55 30.07
C ILE A 173 6.07 10.59 28.69
N GLN A 174 5.10 9.72 28.41
CA GLN A 174 4.33 9.75 27.17
C GLN A 174 3.60 11.09 27.01
N LYS A 175 2.99 11.61 28.07
CA LYS A 175 2.30 12.91 28.03
C LYS A 175 3.24 14.06 27.70
N ILE A 176 4.47 14.04 28.22
CA ILE A 176 5.48 15.07 27.97
C ILE A 176 6.06 14.97 26.55
N THR A 177 6.35 13.75 26.08
CA THR A 177 7.21 13.53 24.91
C THR A 177 6.49 13.02 23.67
N GLY A 178 5.29 12.46 23.82
CA GLY A 178 4.58 11.73 22.77
C GLY A 178 5.20 10.37 22.41
N ILE A 179 6.18 9.90 23.18
CA ILE A 179 6.81 8.58 22.96
C ILE A 179 5.81 7.48 23.33
N ASN A 180 5.69 6.47 22.48
CA ASN A 180 4.77 5.35 22.71
C ASN A 180 5.17 4.57 23.98
N ILE A 181 4.20 4.23 24.84
CA ILE A 181 4.41 3.44 26.06
C ILE A 181 5.18 2.15 25.77
N LEU A 182 4.90 1.47 24.66
CA LEU A 182 5.60 0.24 24.27
C LEU A 182 7.10 0.47 24.05
N ALA A 183 7.51 1.63 23.54
CA ALA A 183 8.92 2.00 23.40
C ALA A 183 9.56 2.27 24.78
N LEU A 184 8.83 2.94 25.69
CA LEU A 184 9.27 3.17 27.08
C LEU A 184 9.36 1.87 27.90
N GLN A 185 8.60 0.85 27.52
CA GLN A 185 8.66 -0.49 28.11
C GLN A 185 9.73 -1.39 27.48
N GLY A 186 10.50 -0.90 26.49
CA GLY A 186 11.63 -1.61 25.92
C GLY A 186 11.32 -2.44 24.66
N SER A 187 10.20 -2.20 23.97
CA SER A 187 9.97 -2.77 22.64
C SER A 187 11.08 -2.34 21.67
N ALA A 188 11.46 -3.25 20.76
CA ALA A 188 12.50 -2.97 19.78
C ALA A 188 12.15 -1.73 18.93
N LEU A 189 13.11 -0.81 18.78
CA LEU A 189 12.91 0.44 18.03
C LEU A 189 12.65 0.20 16.53
N SER A 190 13.01 -0.98 16.01
CA SER A 190 12.67 -1.45 14.67
C SER A 190 11.17 -1.62 14.44
N ASN A 191 10.38 -1.78 15.50
CA ASN A 191 8.92 -1.97 15.41
C ASN A 191 8.16 -0.65 15.19
N PHE A 192 8.84 0.49 15.23
CA PHE A 192 8.24 1.80 15.06
C PHE A 192 8.68 2.42 13.75
N GLU A 193 7.71 2.98 13.01
CA GLU A 193 7.96 3.67 11.75
C GLU A 193 8.97 4.82 11.91
N THR A 194 9.77 5.04 10.86
CA THR A 194 10.72 6.16 10.78
C THR A 194 10.05 7.51 11.05
N SER A 195 8.85 7.71 10.49
CA SER A 195 8.08 8.94 10.68
C SER A 195 7.72 9.20 12.16
N ILE A 196 7.47 8.15 12.93
CA ILE A 196 7.14 8.22 14.36
C ILE A 196 8.40 8.51 15.17
N LYS A 197 9.52 7.83 14.88
CA LYS A 197 10.80 8.08 15.54
C LYS A 197 11.29 9.52 15.34
N LEU A 198 11.13 10.07 14.12
CA LEU A 198 11.43 11.48 13.84
C LEU A 198 10.54 12.45 14.63
N LYS A 199 9.25 12.10 14.86
CA LYS A 199 8.36 12.93 15.69
C LYS A 199 8.84 13.03 17.13
N TRP A 200 9.41 11.97 17.71
CA TRP A 200 9.97 12.01 19.07
C TRP A 200 11.14 13.00 19.23
N ALA A 201 11.81 13.33 18.12
CA ALA A 201 12.91 14.28 18.07
C ALA A 201 12.49 15.72 17.74
N LYS A 202 11.28 15.93 17.20
CA LYS A 202 10.84 17.19 16.57
C LYS A 202 11.01 18.43 17.46
N ASN A 203 10.69 18.30 18.75
CA ASN A 203 10.69 19.44 19.68
C ASN A 203 11.98 19.56 20.49
N ARG A 204 13.01 18.77 20.15
CA ARG A 204 14.29 18.76 20.85
C ARG A 204 15.28 19.73 20.23
N GLN A 205 16.22 20.20 21.05
CA GLN A 205 17.23 21.21 20.74
C GLN A 205 18.62 20.72 21.13
N THR A 206 19.63 21.15 20.37
CA THR A 206 21.03 20.82 20.60
C THR A 206 21.88 22.09 20.57
N THR A 207 23.06 22.02 21.19
CA THR A 207 24.00 23.15 21.22
C THR A 207 24.67 23.34 19.85
N ARG A 208 25.18 22.26 19.26
CA ARG A 208 25.62 22.23 17.86
C ARG A 208 24.47 21.79 16.99
N GLU A 209 24.25 22.46 15.86
CA GLU A 209 23.04 22.25 15.07
C GLU A 209 23.02 20.88 14.36
N GLU A 210 24.19 20.32 14.06
CA GLU A 210 24.36 19.00 13.45
C GLU A 210 24.01 17.85 14.42
N ASP A 211 24.13 18.08 15.73
CA ASP A 211 23.78 17.09 16.75
C ASP A 211 22.29 16.71 16.73
N LEU A 212 21.42 17.53 16.13
CA LEU A 212 20.03 17.14 15.86
C LEU A 212 19.97 15.87 15.01
N SER A 213 20.95 15.65 14.15
CA SER A 213 21.09 14.44 13.33
C SER A 213 21.88 13.37 14.06
N TYR A 214 23.03 13.74 14.64
CA TYR A 214 23.92 12.75 15.26
C TYR A 214 23.34 12.09 16.52
N SER A 215 22.45 12.78 17.24
CA SER A 215 21.72 12.19 18.38
C SER A 215 20.69 11.12 18.00
N LEU A 216 20.41 10.96 16.71
CA LEU A 216 19.44 9.98 16.19
C LEU A 216 20.09 8.71 15.65
N LEU A 217 21.41 8.67 15.47
CA LEU A 217 22.10 7.56 14.82
C LEU A 217 21.75 6.20 15.42
N GLY A 218 21.84 6.09 16.75
CA GLY A 218 21.50 4.83 17.44
C GLY A 218 20.02 4.49 17.45
N ILE A 219 19.12 5.47 17.38
CA ILE A 219 17.65 5.25 17.30
C ILE A 219 17.28 4.59 15.96
N PHE A 220 18.05 4.89 14.92
CA PHE A 220 17.89 4.29 13.59
C PHE A 220 18.84 3.12 13.34
N GLY A 221 19.79 2.84 14.25
CA GLY A 221 20.76 1.76 14.10
C GLY A 221 21.77 1.99 12.98
N ILE A 222 22.11 3.26 12.71
CA ILE A 222 23.01 3.66 11.63
C ILE A 222 24.30 4.27 12.17
N SER A 223 25.33 4.33 11.33
CA SER A 223 26.62 4.95 11.62
C SER A 223 26.99 5.86 10.46
N MET A 224 27.52 7.06 10.73
CA MET A 224 27.98 7.97 9.69
C MET A 224 29.13 8.88 10.18
N PRO A 225 29.98 9.40 9.27
CA PRO A 225 31.01 10.36 9.66
C PRO A 225 30.45 11.62 10.33
N VAL A 226 31.01 12.00 11.47
CA VAL A 226 30.67 13.25 12.18
C VAL A 226 31.48 14.40 11.57
N ILE A 227 30.80 15.42 11.05
CA ILE A 227 31.43 16.57 10.37
C ILE A 227 30.81 17.86 10.92
N TYR A 228 31.38 18.39 12.00
CA TYR A 228 30.97 19.69 12.52
C TYR A 228 31.37 20.82 11.55
N GLY A 229 30.45 21.76 11.33
CA GLY A 229 30.58 22.82 10.34
C GLY A 229 29.93 22.49 8.98
N GLU A 230 29.43 21.26 8.77
CA GLU A 230 28.66 20.93 7.56
C GLU A 230 27.28 21.58 7.56
N GLY A 231 26.78 21.96 8.74
CA GLY A 231 25.51 22.62 8.95
C GLY A 231 24.31 21.67 9.03
N LYS A 232 23.26 22.11 9.73
CA LYS A 232 22.10 21.29 10.10
C LYS A 232 21.45 20.58 8.92
N GLN A 233 21.25 21.28 7.80
CA GLN A 233 20.54 20.74 6.64
C GLN A 233 21.36 19.64 5.95
N ASN A 234 22.69 19.76 5.90
CA ASN A 234 23.55 18.77 5.27
C ASN A 234 23.69 17.52 6.15
N ALA A 235 23.88 17.69 7.45
CA ALA A 235 23.88 16.59 8.42
C ALA A 235 22.56 15.80 8.36
N MET A 236 21.42 16.50 8.33
CA MET A 236 20.10 15.86 8.25
C MET A 236 19.89 15.15 6.91
N ARG A 237 20.35 15.73 5.80
CA ARG A 237 20.27 15.08 4.48
C ARG A 237 21.06 13.78 4.45
N ARG A 238 22.24 13.75 5.08
CA ARG A 238 23.05 12.52 5.17
C ARG A 238 22.40 11.49 6.08
N LEU A 239 21.86 11.90 7.24
CA LEU A 239 21.10 11.01 8.13
C LEU A 239 19.95 10.33 7.37
N MET A 240 19.13 11.10 6.65
CA MET A 240 18.01 10.55 5.88
C MET A 240 18.49 9.56 4.81
N ARG A 241 19.60 9.84 4.12
CA ARG A 241 20.19 8.90 3.15
C ARG A 241 20.61 7.58 3.78
N GLU A 242 21.19 7.62 4.97
CA GLU A 242 21.54 6.40 5.70
C GLU A 242 20.27 5.65 6.09
N ILE A 243 19.27 6.31 6.69
CA ILE A 243 17.99 5.69 7.08
C ILE A 243 17.34 4.98 5.86
N ASP A 244 17.31 5.64 4.71
CA ASP A 244 16.72 5.10 3.48
C ASP A 244 17.52 3.92 2.88
N GLN A 245 18.82 3.79 3.18
CA GLN A 245 19.59 2.60 2.79
C GLN A 245 19.25 1.38 3.65
N TYR A 246 18.85 1.59 4.90
CA TYR A 246 18.52 0.54 5.86
C TYR A 246 17.00 0.28 5.98
N GLU A 247 16.12 1.10 5.40
CA GLU A 247 14.71 0.76 5.26
C GLU A 247 14.52 -0.40 4.27
N PRO A 248 13.74 -1.44 4.60
CA PRO A 248 13.50 -2.54 3.68
C PRO A 248 12.76 -2.02 2.45
N ASP A 249 13.27 -2.34 1.26
CA ASP A 249 12.63 -2.00 -0.04
C ASP A 249 11.14 -2.40 -0.12
N GLU A 250 10.76 -3.38 0.68
CA GLU A 250 9.39 -3.84 0.83
C GLU A 250 8.41 -2.72 1.24
N ILE A 251 8.85 -1.68 1.96
CA ILE A 251 7.96 -0.57 2.36
C ILE A 251 7.51 0.25 1.15
N TYR A 252 8.38 0.49 0.18
CA TYR A 252 8.05 1.24 -1.03
C TYR A 252 7.10 0.44 -1.93
N VAL A 253 7.35 -0.86 -2.06
CA VAL A 253 6.49 -1.77 -2.83
C VAL A 253 5.10 -1.90 -2.20
N ARG A 254 5.01 -1.96 -0.87
CA ARG A 254 3.71 -1.98 -0.16
C ARG A 254 2.87 -0.74 -0.44
N ASN A 255 3.48 0.42 -0.63
CA ASN A 255 2.74 1.64 -0.93
C ASN A 255 2.17 1.69 -2.36
N LEU A 256 2.66 0.84 -3.28
CA LEU A 256 2.05 0.64 -4.60
C LEU A 256 0.90 -0.39 -4.58
N TYR A 257 0.79 -1.17 -3.50
CA TYR A 257 -0.12 -2.30 -3.47
C TYR A 257 -1.58 -1.86 -3.27
N ILE A 258 -2.38 -2.04 -4.31
CA ILE A 258 -3.85 -2.00 -4.24
C ILE A 258 -4.42 -3.43 -4.33
N THR A 259 -3.85 -4.21 -5.24
CA THR A 259 -4.17 -5.59 -5.58
C THR A 259 -2.93 -6.22 -6.22
N ASP A 260 -2.90 -7.54 -6.34
CA ASP A 260 -1.96 -8.22 -7.24
C ASP A 260 -2.69 -8.55 -8.55
N PRO A 261 -2.33 -7.93 -9.70
CA PRO A 261 -3.00 -8.21 -10.96
C PRO A 261 -2.96 -9.69 -11.37
N ARG A 262 -2.00 -10.48 -10.87
CA ARG A 262 -1.96 -11.94 -11.09
C ARG A 262 -3.14 -12.64 -10.42
N ASP A 263 -3.49 -12.22 -9.21
CA ASP A 263 -4.65 -12.74 -8.49
C ASP A 263 -5.95 -12.30 -9.15
N ASP A 264 -5.98 -11.07 -9.68
CA ASP A 264 -7.12 -10.59 -10.47
C ASP A 264 -7.34 -11.42 -11.74
N LYS A 265 -6.26 -11.75 -12.48
CA LYS A 265 -6.33 -12.64 -13.63
C LYS A 265 -6.88 -14.02 -13.24
N MET A 266 -6.33 -14.64 -12.19
CA MET A 266 -6.80 -15.95 -11.70
C MET A 266 -8.28 -15.92 -11.32
N ARG A 267 -8.72 -14.85 -10.62
CA ARG A 267 -10.12 -14.64 -10.26
C ARG A 267 -11.00 -14.48 -11.49
N ILE A 268 -10.57 -13.70 -12.49
CA ILE A 268 -11.31 -13.49 -13.75
C ILE A 268 -11.49 -14.82 -14.47
N GLU A 269 -10.42 -15.59 -14.64
CA GLU A 269 -10.45 -16.91 -15.30
C GLU A 269 -11.42 -17.85 -14.57
N TYR A 270 -11.33 -17.92 -13.24
CA TYR A 270 -12.22 -18.76 -12.44
C TYR A 270 -13.69 -18.36 -12.59
N VAL A 271 -14.00 -17.07 -12.41
CA VAL A 271 -15.38 -16.54 -12.47
C VAL A 271 -15.99 -16.71 -13.87
N LYS A 272 -15.19 -16.63 -14.93
CA LYS A 272 -15.65 -16.79 -16.32
C LYS A 272 -15.67 -18.24 -16.80
N GLY A 273 -15.45 -19.22 -15.91
CA GLY A 273 -15.60 -20.65 -16.20
C GLY A 273 -14.34 -21.33 -16.74
N GLY A 274 -13.18 -20.75 -16.48
CA GLY A 274 -11.87 -21.21 -16.94
C GLY A 274 -11.41 -20.52 -18.23
N LEU A 275 -10.15 -20.75 -18.58
CA LEU A 275 -9.54 -20.24 -19.81
C LEU A 275 -9.48 -21.37 -20.85
N LEU A 276 -10.16 -21.18 -21.98
CA LEU A 276 -10.18 -22.14 -23.09
C LEU A 276 -9.19 -21.73 -24.17
N GLU A 277 -8.13 -22.52 -24.33
CA GLU A 277 -7.03 -22.26 -25.27
C GLU A 277 -7.51 -22.07 -26.72
N ASP A 278 -8.42 -22.94 -27.17
CA ASP A 278 -9.01 -22.89 -28.51
C ASP A 278 -9.84 -21.62 -28.80
N SER A 279 -10.20 -20.84 -27.76
CA SER A 279 -11.01 -19.63 -27.91
C SER A 279 -10.21 -18.35 -28.20
N TYR A 280 -8.89 -18.39 -28.04
CA TYR A 280 -8.03 -17.20 -28.27
C TYR A 280 -6.83 -17.45 -29.17
N ARG A 281 -6.39 -18.71 -29.33
CA ARG A 281 -5.14 -19.03 -30.05
C ARG A 281 -5.08 -18.56 -31.51
N TRP A 282 -6.23 -18.39 -32.15
CA TRP A 282 -6.31 -17.87 -33.52
C TRP A 282 -5.59 -16.52 -33.68
N VAL A 283 -5.52 -15.71 -32.61
CA VAL A 283 -4.83 -14.41 -32.61
C VAL A 283 -3.33 -14.56 -32.90
N LEU A 284 -2.69 -15.64 -32.46
CA LEU A 284 -1.25 -15.86 -32.69
C LEU A 284 -0.92 -16.08 -34.17
N GLN A 285 -1.92 -16.49 -34.96
CA GLN A 285 -1.80 -16.71 -36.41
C GLN A 285 -2.30 -15.50 -37.21
N ASN A 286 -2.86 -14.49 -36.55
CA ASN A 286 -3.39 -13.30 -37.21
C ASN A 286 -2.23 -12.40 -37.69
N SER A 287 -2.33 -11.90 -38.92
CA SER A 287 -1.28 -11.10 -39.55
C SER A 287 -1.01 -9.78 -38.82
N ASP A 288 -2.04 -9.15 -38.23
CA ASP A 288 -1.89 -7.91 -37.49
C ASP A 288 -1.15 -8.16 -36.16
N PHE A 289 -1.47 -9.25 -35.47
CA PHE A 289 -0.74 -9.66 -34.27
C PHE A 289 0.73 -9.97 -34.57
N GLN A 290 1.00 -10.75 -35.62
CA GLN A 290 2.37 -11.08 -36.04
C GLN A 290 3.15 -9.83 -36.45
N ARG A 291 2.53 -8.93 -37.21
CA ARG A 291 3.13 -7.63 -37.55
C ARG A 291 3.48 -6.84 -36.29
N TRP A 292 2.55 -6.73 -35.34
CA TRP A 292 2.82 -6.07 -34.07
C TRP A 292 3.93 -6.77 -33.28
N GLN A 293 4.04 -8.09 -33.33
CA GLN A 293 5.05 -8.85 -32.59
C GLN A 293 6.45 -8.72 -33.20
N ASP A 294 6.57 -8.74 -34.52
CA ASP A 294 7.86 -8.82 -35.22
C ASP A 294 8.43 -7.44 -35.59
N ASP A 295 7.57 -6.47 -35.90
CA ASP A 295 8.01 -5.13 -36.26
C ASP A 295 8.36 -4.32 -35.00
N ARG A 296 9.59 -3.81 -34.93
CA ARG A 296 10.05 -2.95 -33.82
C ARG A 296 9.45 -1.54 -33.87
N GLN A 297 8.94 -1.11 -35.02
CA GLN A 297 8.24 0.16 -35.16
C GLN A 297 6.79 0.08 -34.65
N CYS A 298 6.23 -1.12 -34.56
CA CYS A 298 4.91 -1.33 -33.97
C CYS A 298 5.03 -1.52 -32.46
N GLN A 299 4.59 -0.51 -31.70
CA GLN A 299 4.69 -0.51 -30.24
C GLN A 299 3.35 -0.78 -29.57
N LEU A 300 2.22 -0.39 -30.17
CA LEU A 300 0.89 -0.56 -29.59
C LEU A 300 0.07 -1.56 -30.40
N LEU A 301 -0.45 -2.61 -29.75
CA LEU A 301 -1.55 -3.43 -30.25
C LEU A 301 -2.84 -2.97 -29.59
N TRP A 302 -3.77 -2.44 -30.37
CA TRP A 302 -5.09 -2.07 -29.90
C TRP A 302 -6.10 -3.13 -30.31
N ILE A 303 -6.63 -3.86 -29.33
CA ILE A 303 -7.65 -4.88 -29.52
C ILE A 303 -9.03 -4.26 -29.24
N LYS A 304 -9.82 -4.06 -30.28
CA LYS A 304 -11.16 -3.49 -30.13
C LYS A 304 -12.25 -4.47 -30.53
N GLY A 305 -13.39 -4.34 -29.88
CA GLY A 305 -14.57 -5.08 -30.24
C GLY A 305 -15.75 -4.85 -29.33
N ASP A 306 -16.90 -5.34 -29.72
CA ASP A 306 -18.15 -5.13 -29.02
C ASP A 306 -18.22 -5.87 -27.68
N PRO A 307 -19.15 -5.47 -26.79
CA PRO A 307 -19.36 -6.16 -25.52
C PRO A 307 -19.58 -7.66 -25.72
N GLY A 308 -18.94 -8.49 -24.87
CA GLY A 308 -19.14 -9.94 -24.91
C GLY A 308 -18.38 -10.71 -25.98
N LYS A 309 -17.56 -10.07 -26.83
CA LYS A 309 -16.68 -10.72 -27.82
C LYS A 309 -15.42 -11.41 -27.25
N GLY A 310 -15.27 -11.48 -25.92
CA GLY A 310 -14.21 -12.28 -25.28
C GLY A 310 -12.85 -11.59 -25.08
N LYS A 311 -12.71 -10.27 -25.33
CA LYS A 311 -11.46 -9.49 -25.17
C LYS A 311 -10.63 -9.81 -23.91
N THR A 312 -11.26 -9.76 -22.74
CA THR A 312 -10.56 -10.07 -21.47
C THR A 312 -10.00 -11.49 -21.43
N MET A 313 -10.75 -12.49 -21.89
CA MET A 313 -10.31 -13.88 -21.89
C MET A 313 -9.21 -14.11 -22.93
N LEU A 314 -9.32 -13.44 -24.08
CA LEU A 314 -8.29 -13.38 -25.10
C LEU A 314 -6.99 -12.83 -24.52
N LEU A 315 -7.03 -11.71 -23.76
CA LEU A 315 -5.85 -11.14 -23.13
C LEU A 315 -5.29 -12.01 -22.00
N CYS A 316 -6.14 -12.69 -21.22
CA CYS A 316 -5.68 -13.69 -20.26
C CYS A 316 -4.87 -14.81 -20.95
N GLY A 317 -5.35 -15.27 -22.10
CA GLY A 317 -4.65 -16.22 -22.97
C GLY A 317 -3.33 -15.68 -23.50
N LEU A 318 -3.33 -14.48 -24.08
CA LEU A 318 -2.12 -13.84 -24.60
C LEU A 318 -1.04 -13.66 -23.52
N VAL A 319 -1.42 -13.31 -22.29
CA VAL A 319 -0.47 -13.23 -21.17
C VAL A 319 0.26 -14.57 -20.95
N ASN A 320 -0.44 -15.69 -21.06
CA ASN A 320 0.16 -17.02 -20.91
C ASN A 320 1.07 -17.35 -22.10
N GLU A 321 0.60 -17.09 -23.32
CA GLU A 321 1.33 -17.39 -24.55
C GLU A 321 2.61 -16.55 -24.65
N LEU A 322 2.54 -15.24 -24.39
CA LEU A 322 3.71 -14.35 -24.43
C LEU A 322 4.80 -14.77 -23.42
N LYS A 323 4.41 -15.21 -22.21
CA LYS A 323 5.35 -15.79 -21.23
C LYS A 323 5.94 -17.12 -21.68
N SER A 324 5.18 -17.90 -22.44
CA SER A 324 5.66 -19.20 -22.95
C SER A 324 6.64 -19.05 -24.10
N MET A 325 6.44 -18.03 -24.95
CA MET A 325 7.30 -17.70 -26.09
C MET A 325 8.67 -17.19 -25.65
N ASP A 326 8.71 -16.35 -24.61
CA ASP A 326 9.96 -15.89 -23.99
C ASP A 326 9.85 -16.01 -22.47
N LYS A 327 10.47 -17.06 -21.92
CA LYS A 327 10.49 -17.31 -20.47
C LYS A 327 11.28 -16.26 -19.69
N THR A 328 12.11 -15.48 -20.35
CA THR A 328 12.90 -14.40 -19.75
C THR A 328 12.20 -13.04 -19.83
N ALA A 329 11.21 -12.90 -20.70
CA ALA A 329 10.42 -11.67 -20.82
C ALA A 329 9.54 -11.46 -19.59
N LEU A 330 9.72 -10.31 -18.92
CA LEU A 330 8.79 -9.89 -17.88
C LEU A 330 7.56 -9.21 -18.51
N ILE A 331 6.40 -9.46 -17.91
CA ILE A 331 5.11 -8.94 -18.38
C ILE A 331 4.41 -8.22 -17.24
N SER A 332 4.00 -6.99 -17.49
CA SER A 332 3.15 -6.22 -16.58
C SER A 332 1.76 -6.07 -17.19
N TYR A 333 0.72 -6.30 -16.41
CA TYR A 333 -0.66 -6.21 -16.90
C TYR A 333 -1.63 -5.71 -15.84
N PHE A 334 -2.70 -5.09 -16.29
CA PHE A 334 -3.78 -4.64 -15.43
C PHE A 334 -5.14 -4.89 -16.10
N PHE A 335 -6.10 -5.41 -15.33
CA PHE A 335 -7.45 -5.69 -15.81
C PHE A 335 -8.42 -4.68 -15.19
N CYS A 336 -8.81 -3.66 -15.96
CA CYS A 336 -9.79 -2.70 -15.50
C CYS A 336 -11.13 -3.39 -15.25
N GLN A 337 -11.80 -3.05 -14.15
CA GLN A 337 -13.13 -3.55 -13.83
C GLN A 337 -14.01 -2.40 -13.37
N HIS A 338 -14.97 -2.01 -14.20
CA HIS A 338 -15.83 -0.85 -13.96
C HIS A 338 -16.52 -0.95 -12.59
N THR A 339 -16.93 -2.17 -12.25
CA THR A 339 -17.66 -2.47 -11.01
C THR A 339 -16.76 -2.55 -9.77
N ASP A 340 -15.44 -2.44 -9.86
CA ASP A 340 -14.55 -2.43 -8.69
C ASP A 340 -13.84 -1.07 -8.60
N ALA A 341 -14.15 -0.30 -7.55
CA ALA A 341 -13.56 1.03 -7.34
C ALA A 341 -12.03 1.01 -7.23
N ARG A 342 -11.45 -0.14 -6.86
CA ARG A 342 -9.99 -0.34 -6.80
C ARG A 342 -9.37 -0.55 -8.18
N LEU A 343 -10.17 -0.89 -9.19
CA LEU A 343 -9.72 -1.29 -10.53
C LEU A 343 -10.29 -0.42 -11.65
N ASN A 344 -10.99 0.67 -11.32
CA ASN A 344 -11.67 1.53 -12.30
C ASN A 344 -11.12 2.96 -12.36
N ASN A 345 -9.88 3.18 -11.93
CA ASN A 345 -9.25 4.51 -11.94
C ASN A 345 -7.82 4.44 -12.48
N ALA A 346 -7.39 5.53 -13.13
CA ALA A 346 -6.10 5.60 -13.82
C ALA A 346 -4.91 5.38 -12.86
N MET A 347 -4.98 5.94 -11.64
CA MET A 347 -3.96 5.76 -10.60
C MET A 347 -3.70 4.28 -10.30
N SER A 348 -4.77 3.50 -10.16
CA SER A 348 -4.69 2.07 -9.85
C SER A 348 -4.08 1.26 -10.98
N VAL A 349 -4.37 1.63 -12.24
CA VAL A 349 -3.71 1.03 -13.40
C VAL A 349 -2.20 1.24 -13.31
N LEU A 350 -1.75 2.48 -13.08
CA LEU A 350 -0.34 2.81 -13.01
C LEU A 350 0.37 2.13 -11.83
N GLN A 351 -0.24 2.14 -10.65
CA GLN A 351 0.27 1.47 -9.46
C GLN A 351 0.37 -0.04 -9.65
N GLY A 352 -0.66 -0.68 -10.23
CA GLY A 352 -0.66 -2.11 -10.52
C GLY A 352 0.43 -2.51 -11.51
N LEU A 353 0.62 -1.71 -12.57
CA LEU A 353 1.67 -1.95 -13.56
C LEU A 353 3.08 -1.81 -12.95
N LEU A 354 3.32 -0.76 -12.15
CA LEU A 354 4.60 -0.57 -11.44
C LEU A 354 4.86 -1.67 -10.42
N TYR A 355 3.84 -2.03 -9.63
CA TYR A 355 3.91 -3.11 -8.66
C TYR A 355 4.35 -4.41 -9.33
N MET A 356 3.77 -4.75 -10.48
CA MET A 356 4.16 -5.94 -11.23
C MET A 356 5.59 -5.89 -11.76
N ILE A 357 6.03 -4.75 -12.32
CA ILE A 357 7.40 -4.61 -12.84
C ILE A 357 8.41 -4.80 -11.70
N ILE A 358 8.21 -4.09 -10.58
CA ILE A 358 9.16 -4.08 -9.46
C ILE A 358 9.15 -5.41 -8.70
N ARG A 359 7.99 -6.08 -8.59
CA ARG A 359 7.92 -7.42 -7.99
C ARG A 359 8.66 -8.47 -8.81
N GLN A 360 8.66 -8.33 -10.14
CA GLN A 360 9.39 -9.24 -11.03
C GLN A 360 10.88 -8.88 -11.13
N GLN A 361 11.23 -7.60 -11.04
CA GLN A 361 12.60 -7.10 -11.06
C GLN A 361 12.87 -6.16 -9.88
N PRO A 362 13.22 -6.69 -8.69
CA PRO A 362 13.37 -5.91 -7.47
C PRO A 362 14.42 -4.79 -7.52
N SER A 363 15.43 -4.88 -8.39
CA SER A 363 16.46 -3.85 -8.55
C SER A 363 15.89 -2.48 -8.97
N LEU A 364 14.73 -2.47 -9.64
CA LEU A 364 14.05 -1.25 -10.08
C LEU A 364 13.36 -0.47 -8.95
N VAL A 365 13.28 -1.03 -7.73
CA VAL A 365 12.74 -0.33 -6.55
C VAL A 365 13.55 0.93 -6.21
N SER A 366 14.81 0.99 -6.65
CA SER A 366 15.68 2.16 -6.51
C SER A 366 15.08 3.43 -7.13
N HIS A 367 14.26 3.31 -8.20
CA HIS A 367 13.54 4.42 -8.81
C HIS A 367 12.42 4.95 -7.90
N LEU A 368 11.70 4.06 -7.20
CA LEU A 368 10.76 4.49 -6.16
C LEU A 368 11.50 5.17 -5.02
N ARG A 369 12.59 4.56 -4.53
CA ARG A 369 13.37 5.06 -3.41
C ARG A 369 13.87 6.49 -3.65
N ARG A 370 14.38 6.77 -4.86
CA ARG A 370 14.90 8.10 -5.23
C ARG A 370 13.88 9.21 -5.02
N ILE A 371 12.60 9.00 -5.34
CA ILE A 371 11.59 10.04 -5.19
C ILE A 371 11.12 10.18 -3.73
N TYR A 372 11.05 9.07 -3.00
CA TYR A 372 10.77 9.09 -1.56
C TYR A 372 11.81 9.91 -0.77
N GLN A 373 13.10 9.85 -1.16
CA GLN A 373 14.19 10.59 -0.54
C GLN A 373 13.98 12.12 -0.51
N PHE A 374 13.26 12.68 -1.48
CA PHE A 374 13.04 14.13 -1.58
C PHE A 374 11.71 14.60 -1.00
N THR A 375 10.73 13.71 -0.85
CA THR A 375 9.32 14.10 -0.65
C THR A 375 8.60 13.39 0.52
N GLY A 376 9.16 12.29 1.04
CA GLY A 376 8.57 11.49 2.12
C GLY A 376 7.37 10.62 1.69
N GLN A 377 6.77 9.88 2.63
CA GLN A 377 5.70 8.90 2.37
C GLN A 377 4.34 9.48 1.88
N ARG A 378 4.20 10.80 1.73
CA ARG A 378 2.90 11.45 1.46
C ARG A 378 2.48 11.45 -0.01
N HIS A 379 3.35 11.07 -0.97
CA HIS A 379 3.10 11.34 -2.39
C HIS A 379 2.07 10.43 -3.07
N PHE A 380 1.90 9.16 -2.68
CA PHE A 380 0.96 8.28 -3.41
C PHE A 380 -0.50 8.51 -3.09
N ASN A 381 -0.80 9.37 -2.11
CA ASN A 381 -2.14 9.83 -1.77
C ASN A 381 -2.29 11.36 -1.86
N ASP A 382 -1.33 12.06 -2.46
CA ASP A 382 -1.37 13.52 -2.66
C ASP A 382 -1.96 13.89 -4.03
N VAL A 383 -2.38 15.15 -4.20
CA VAL A 383 -2.87 15.71 -5.48
C VAL A 383 -1.87 15.51 -6.63
N ASN A 384 -0.58 15.42 -6.32
CA ASN A 384 0.49 15.23 -7.31
C ASN A 384 0.88 13.77 -7.56
N ALA A 385 0.22 12.80 -6.92
CA ALA A 385 0.57 11.38 -6.97
C ALA A 385 0.72 10.84 -8.41
N TRP A 386 -0.21 11.24 -9.28
CA TRP A 386 -0.22 10.85 -10.69
C TRP A 386 1.06 11.24 -11.42
N PHE A 387 1.51 12.48 -11.25
CA PHE A 387 2.69 12.99 -11.95
C PHE A 387 3.95 12.27 -11.48
N SER A 388 4.09 12.08 -10.16
CA SER A 388 5.24 11.37 -9.59
C SER A 388 5.31 9.91 -10.05
N LEU A 389 4.19 9.17 -9.99
CA LEU A 389 4.16 7.79 -10.48
C LEU A 389 4.41 7.71 -11.99
N SER A 390 3.90 8.69 -12.76
CA SER A 390 4.10 8.74 -14.20
C SER A 390 5.56 8.99 -14.55
N GLU A 391 6.25 9.82 -13.78
CA GLU A 391 7.69 10.06 -13.89
C GLU A 391 8.49 8.79 -13.53
N ILE A 392 8.18 8.14 -12.42
CA ILE A 392 8.81 6.85 -12.03
C ILE A 392 8.66 5.80 -13.12
N PHE A 393 7.45 5.69 -13.69
CA PHE A 393 7.23 4.76 -14.79
C PHE A 393 8.10 5.10 -16.00
N THR A 394 8.30 6.39 -16.28
CA THR A 394 9.17 6.86 -17.37
C THR A 394 10.62 6.50 -17.11
N ASP A 395 11.11 6.76 -15.91
CA ASP A 395 12.48 6.41 -15.50
C ASP A 395 12.73 4.91 -15.62
N ILE A 396 11.74 4.09 -15.22
CA ILE A 396 11.80 2.63 -15.36
C ILE A 396 11.81 2.22 -16.84
N LEU A 397 10.97 2.81 -17.69
CA LEU A 397 10.95 2.51 -19.13
C LEU A 397 12.27 2.84 -19.84
N GLN A 398 12.98 3.86 -19.35
CA GLN A 398 14.26 4.30 -19.87
C GLN A 398 15.46 3.57 -19.23
N ASP A 399 15.23 2.75 -18.19
CA ASP A 399 16.29 2.02 -17.52
C ASP A 399 16.88 0.95 -18.46
N PRO A 400 18.21 0.97 -18.70
CA PRO A 400 18.85 0.04 -19.62
C PRO A 400 18.82 -1.43 -19.14
N THR A 401 18.54 -1.65 -17.85
CA THR A 401 18.42 -2.98 -17.25
C THR A 401 16.99 -3.51 -17.26
N LEU A 402 16.01 -2.77 -17.80
CA LEU A 402 14.62 -3.20 -17.83
C LEU A 402 14.45 -4.49 -18.64
N GLU A 403 13.97 -5.54 -17.98
CA GLU A 403 13.65 -6.83 -18.62
C GLU A 403 12.17 -6.96 -19.01
N CYS A 404 11.33 -5.99 -18.61
CA CYS A 404 9.92 -5.93 -19.01
C CYS A 404 9.81 -5.72 -20.52
N ARG A 405 9.15 -6.66 -21.20
CA ARG A 405 8.92 -6.63 -22.65
C ARG A 405 7.50 -6.23 -23.01
N TYR A 406 6.54 -6.51 -22.14
CA TYR A 406 5.11 -6.39 -22.45
C TYR A 406 4.37 -5.65 -21.34
N VAL A 407 3.59 -4.63 -21.73
CA VAL A 407 2.67 -3.90 -20.86
C VAL A 407 1.25 -4.05 -21.40
N ILE A 408 0.31 -4.54 -20.59
CA ILE A 408 -1.04 -4.87 -21.04
C ILE A 408 -2.09 -4.15 -20.17
N ILE A 409 -3.04 -3.48 -20.80
CA ILE A 409 -4.18 -2.88 -20.10
C ILE A 409 -5.47 -3.40 -20.75
N ASP A 410 -6.17 -4.29 -20.07
CA ASP A 410 -7.47 -4.80 -20.52
C ASP A 410 -8.59 -3.83 -20.15
N ALA A 411 -9.51 -3.64 -21.10
CA ALA A 411 -10.75 -2.91 -20.96
C ALA A 411 -10.55 -1.47 -20.46
N VAL A 412 -9.73 -0.66 -21.15
CA VAL A 412 -9.46 0.74 -20.73
C VAL A 412 -10.73 1.57 -20.60
N ASN A 413 -11.78 1.27 -21.37
CA ASN A 413 -13.10 1.90 -21.24
C ASN A 413 -13.79 1.64 -19.88
N GLU A 414 -13.29 0.70 -19.07
CA GLU A 414 -13.77 0.44 -17.71
C GLU A 414 -13.05 1.28 -16.64
N CYS A 415 -12.03 2.05 -17.02
CA CYS A 415 -11.46 3.11 -16.19
C CYS A 415 -12.42 4.31 -16.19
N VAL A 416 -13.15 4.52 -15.09
CA VAL A 416 -14.13 5.59 -14.93
C VAL A 416 -13.46 6.90 -14.52
N VAL A 417 -12.50 6.84 -13.59
CA VAL A 417 -11.83 8.04 -13.06
C VAL A 417 -10.53 8.27 -13.82
N ASP A 418 -10.39 9.47 -14.38
CA ASP A 418 -9.16 9.95 -15.05
C ASP A 418 -8.75 9.18 -16.33
N LEU A 419 -9.70 8.57 -17.05
CA LEU A 419 -9.42 7.89 -18.33
C LEU A 419 -8.65 8.76 -19.35
N PRO A 420 -8.99 10.05 -19.59
CA PRO A 420 -8.21 10.88 -20.51
C PRO A 420 -6.74 11.02 -20.09
N LYS A 421 -6.45 11.07 -18.78
CA LYS A 421 -5.08 11.10 -18.27
C LYS A 421 -4.35 9.78 -18.57
N LEU A 422 -5.04 8.64 -18.40
CA LEU A 422 -4.49 7.33 -18.71
C LEU A 422 -4.18 7.18 -20.21
N LEU A 423 -5.11 7.55 -21.09
CA LEU A 423 -4.90 7.48 -22.54
C LEU A 423 -3.75 8.38 -22.98
N TYR A 424 -3.72 9.63 -22.50
CA TYR A 424 -2.61 10.54 -22.72
C TYR A 424 -1.28 9.93 -22.26
N PHE A 425 -1.24 9.32 -21.07
CA PHE A 425 -0.06 8.66 -20.55
C PHE A 425 0.41 7.51 -21.46
N VAL A 426 -0.50 6.61 -21.87
CA VAL A 426 -0.16 5.49 -22.77
C VAL A 426 0.49 6.02 -24.04
N VAL A 427 -0.16 6.97 -24.72
CA VAL A 427 0.34 7.56 -25.97
C VAL A 427 1.70 8.22 -25.78
N GLN A 428 1.90 8.96 -24.68
CA GLN A 428 3.17 9.62 -24.36
C GLN A 428 4.31 8.63 -24.03
N LYS A 429 4.01 7.42 -23.54
CA LYS A 429 5.03 6.44 -23.15
C LYS A 429 5.48 5.51 -24.26
N LEU A 430 4.70 5.37 -25.33
CA LEU A 430 5.09 4.54 -26.49
C LEU A 430 6.49 4.93 -27.03
N PRO A 431 6.81 6.19 -27.32
CA PRO A 431 8.11 6.55 -27.90
C PRO A 431 9.30 6.39 -26.93
N GLN A 432 9.05 6.22 -25.63
CA GLN A 432 10.10 6.22 -24.60
C GLN A 432 10.92 4.93 -24.56
N SER A 433 10.35 3.82 -25.05
CA SER A 433 11.07 2.55 -25.12
C SER A 433 10.64 1.75 -26.36
N SER A 434 11.59 1.54 -27.28
CA SER A 434 11.37 0.65 -28.43
C SER A 434 11.42 -0.84 -28.06
N GLN A 435 11.79 -1.17 -26.82
CA GLN A 435 11.87 -2.54 -26.33
C GLN A 435 10.58 -3.04 -25.69
N VAL A 436 9.70 -2.12 -25.26
CA VAL A 436 8.45 -2.45 -24.57
C VAL A 436 7.30 -2.38 -25.56
N LYS A 437 6.56 -3.48 -25.70
CA LYS A 437 5.34 -3.54 -26.51
C LYS A 437 4.11 -3.45 -25.61
N TRP A 438 3.15 -2.63 -26.04
CA TRP A 438 1.93 -2.35 -25.33
C TRP A 438 0.76 -3.08 -25.98
N ILE A 439 -0.15 -3.62 -25.16
CA ILE A 439 -1.45 -4.11 -25.61
C ILE A 439 -2.53 -3.38 -24.83
N VAL A 440 -3.49 -2.79 -25.53
CA VAL A 440 -4.65 -2.14 -24.92
C VAL A 440 -5.90 -2.78 -25.52
N SER A 441 -6.88 -3.13 -24.68
CA SER A 441 -8.20 -3.51 -25.18
C SER A 441 -9.28 -2.50 -24.80
N SER A 442 -10.26 -2.31 -25.69
CA SER A 442 -11.41 -1.46 -25.44
C SER A 442 -12.66 -1.92 -26.19
N ARG A 443 -13.79 -1.29 -25.88
CA ARG A 443 -14.95 -1.28 -26.77
C ARG A 443 -14.75 -0.33 -27.96
N ASN A 444 -15.63 -0.43 -28.94
CA ASN A 444 -15.73 0.46 -30.11
C ASN A 444 -16.37 1.80 -29.70
N LEU A 445 -15.61 2.66 -28.99
CA LEU A 445 -16.10 3.94 -28.46
C LEU A 445 -15.32 5.10 -29.09
N TRP A 446 -16.05 6.00 -29.75
CA TRP A 446 -15.49 7.09 -30.55
C TRP A 446 -14.42 7.92 -29.81
N TYR A 447 -14.64 8.21 -28.53
CA TYR A 447 -13.71 9.02 -27.75
C TYR A 447 -12.40 8.28 -27.44
N ILE A 448 -12.38 6.94 -27.39
CA ILE A 448 -11.12 6.16 -27.28
C ILE A 448 -10.44 6.11 -28.64
N GLU A 449 -11.21 5.95 -29.72
CA GLU A 449 -10.68 5.98 -31.08
C GLU A 449 -9.98 7.31 -31.34
N GLU A 450 -10.56 8.45 -30.96
CA GLU A 450 -9.95 9.78 -31.12
C GLU A 450 -8.54 9.88 -30.51
N TRP A 451 -8.31 9.27 -29.34
CA TRP A 451 -6.99 9.25 -28.70
C TRP A 451 -5.99 8.33 -29.41
N LEU A 452 -6.44 7.16 -29.84
CA LEU A 452 -5.55 6.11 -30.37
C LEU A 452 -5.34 6.23 -31.88
N GLU A 453 -6.24 6.84 -32.64
CA GLU A 453 -6.16 6.98 -34.09
C GLU A 453 -4.92 7.79 -34.50
N GLY A 454 -4.49 8.76 -33.70
CA GLY A 454 -3.29 9.56 -33.94
C GLY A 454 -1.95 8.86 -33.69
N VAL A 455 -1.94 7.59 -33.25
CA VAL A 455 -0.70 6.85 -32.99
C VAL A 455 -0.22 6.15 -34.26
N ASP A 456 0.94 6.57 -34.79
CA ASP A 456 1.54 6.00 -36.00
C ASP A 456 2.11 4.58 -35.78
N THR A 457 2.55 4.28 -34.56
CA THR A 457 3.17 2.99 -34.19
C THR A 457 2.16 1.93 -33.75
N LYS A 458 0.87 2.12 -34.06
CA LYS A 458 -0.21 1.21 -33.66
C LYS A 458 -0.50 0.15 -34.72
N VAL A 459 -1.01 -0.98 -34.23
CA VAL A 459 -1.69 -2.00 -35.02
C VAL A 459 -3.05 -2.26 -34.39
N ILE A 460 -4.09 -2.34 -35.20
CA ILE A 460 -5.47 -2.54 -34.74
C ILE A 460 -5.87 -3.98 -35.01
N LEU A 461 -6.21 -4.72 -33.96
CA LEU A 461 -6.87 -6.02 -34.06
C LEU A 461 -8.35 -5.84 -33.74
N ASP A 462 -9.13 -5.69 -34.80
CA ASP A 462 -10.58 -5.47 -34.74
C ASP A 462 -11.29 -6.83 -34.77
N LEU A 463 -12.03 -7.15 -33.70
CA LEU A 463 -12.70 -8.44 -33.58
C LEU A 463 -13.89 -8.58 -34.56
N GLU A 464 -14.53 -7.48 -34.95
CA GLU A 464 -15.60 -7.49 -35.94
C GLU A 464 -15.07 -7.77 -37.35
N ARG A 465 -13.89 -7.25 -37.70
CA ARG A 465 -13.21 -7.55 -38.97
C ARG A 465 -12.69 -8.99 -39.06
N ASN A 466 -12.54 -9.66 -37.92
CA ASN A 466 -12.08 -11.04 -37.81
C ASN A 466 -13.23 -12.02 -37.49
N ALA A 467 -14.43 -11.74 -37.99
CA ALA A 467 -15.66 -12.47 -37.66
C ALA A 467 -15.55 -13.99 -37.81
N GLU A 468 -14.92 -14.50 -38.88
CA GLU A 468 -14.76 -15.96 -39.09
C GLU A 468 -13.95 -16.63 -37.97
N SER A 469 -12.81 -16.03 -37.60
CA SER A 469 -11.96 -16.51 -36.51
C SER A 469 -12.67 -16.45 -35.16
N VAL A 470 -13.42 -15.36 -34.92
CA VAL A 470 -14.22 -15.20 -33.70
C VAL A 470 -15.35 -16.24 -33.66
N SER A 471 -16.02 -16.50 -34.78
CA SER A 471 -17.09 -17.49 -34.89
C SER A 471 -16.59 -18.91 -34.62
N MET A 472 -15.41 -19.26 -35.16
CA MET A 472 -14.74 -20.52 -34.86
C MET A 472 -14.41 -20.65 -33.36
N ALA A 473 -13.90 -19.59 -32.74
CA ALA A 473 -13.59 -19.56 -31.32
C ALA A 473 -14.84 -19.69 -30.43
N VAL A 474 -15.94 -19.01 -30.79
CA VAL A 474 -17.23 -19.12 -30.12
C VAL A 474 -17.79 -20.53 -30.26
N SER A 475 -17.68 -21.14 -31.44
CA SER A 475 -18.11 -22.53 -31.68
C SER A 475 -17.38 -23.53 -30.78
N LYS A 476 -16.06 -23.37 -30.62
CA LYS A 476 -15.27 -24.18 -29.67
C LYS A 476 -15.69 -23.96 -28.22
N PHE A 477 -15.96 -22.71 -27.85
CA PHE A 477 -16.46 -22.37 -26.52
C PHE A 477 -17.83 -22.99 -26.24
N ILE A 478 -18.76 -22.94 -27.20
CA ILE A 478 -20.08 -23.58 -27.09
C ILE A 478 -19.92 -25.09 -26.86
N GLN A 479 -19.11 -25.77 -27.68
CA GLN A 479 -18.87 -27.21 -27.52
C GLN A 479 -18.39 -27.54 -26.10
N HIS A 480 -17.42 -26.78 -25.60
CA HIS A 480 -16.89 -26.97 -24.24
C HIS A 480 -17.96 -26.74 -23.16
N ARG A 481 -18.71 -25.65 -23.25
CA ARG A 481 -19.75 -25.28 -22.26
C ARG A 481 -20.92 -26.26 -22.26
N VAL A 482 -21.35 -26.73 -23.43
CA VAL A 482 -22.40 -27.74 -23.55
C VAL A 482 -21.97 -29.07 -22.96
N LEU A 483 -20.71 -29.48 -23.15
CA LEU A 483 -20.17 -30.69 -22.51
C LEU A 483 -20.17 -30.56 -20.98
N GLN A 484 -19.70 -29.43 -20.44
CA GLN A 484 -19.76 -29.16 -19.00
C GLN A 484 -21.20 -29.22 -18.46
N LEU A 485 -22.14 -28.58 -19.16
CA LEU A 485 -23.55 -28.55 -18.79
C LEU A 485 -24.19 -29.94 -18.86
N ALA A 486 -23.91 -30.70 -19.91
CA ALA A 486 -24.41 -32.06 -20.08
C ALA A 486 -23.90 -33.00 -18.98
N CYS A 487 -22.63 -32.89 -18.59
CA CYS A 487 -22.08 -33.62 -17.44
C CYS A 487 -22.78 -33.23 -16.13
N LYS A 488 -22.91 -31.92 -15.86
CA LYS A 488 -23.52 -31.41 -14.63
C LYS A 488 -25.00 -31.80 -14.49
N LYS A 489 -25.76 -31.70 -15.58
CA LYS A 489 -27.21 -31.95 -15.61
C LYS A 489 -27.58 -33.39 -15.96
N LYS A 490 -26.58 -34.22 -16.31
CA LYS A 490 -26.72 -35.61 -16.77
C LYS A 490 -27.65 -35.70 -17.99
N TYR A 491 -27.38 -34.90 -19.01
CA TYR A 491 -28.12 -34.93 -20.27
C TYR A 491 -27.82 -36.21 -21.06
N ASN A 492 -28.82 -36.71 -21.79
CA ASN A 492 -28.60 -37.73 -22.80
C ASN A 492 -28.01 -37.09 -24.07
N ASN A 493 -27.52 -37.92 -25.01
CA ASN A 493 -26.90 -37.44 -26.24
C ASN A 493 -27.84 -36.53 -27.05
N LYS A 494 -29.12 -36.89 -27.17
CA LYS A 494 -30.11 -36.09 -27.90
C LYS A 494 -30.26 -34.68 -27.32
N THR A 495 -30.50 -34.55 -26.02
CA THR A 495 -30.64 -33.25 -25.36
C THR A 495 -29.35 -32.44 -25.45
N ARG A 496 -28.18 -33.08 -25.35
CA ARG A 496 -26.90 -32.41 -25.53
C ARG A 496 -26.76 -31.85 -26.96
N ASP A 497 -27.09 -32.65 -27.96
CA ASP A 497 -26.93 -32.29 -29.37
C ASP A 497 -27.94 -31.21 -29.78
N ASP A 498 -29.19 -31.27 -29.29
CA ASP A 498 -30.21 -30.23 -29.49
C ASP A 498 -29.77 -28.89 -28.84
N VAL A 499 -29.17 -28.92 -27.64
CA VAL A 499 -28.64 -27.73 -26.98
C VAL A 499 -27.44 -27.16 -27.74
N LEU A 500 -26.56 -28.04 -28.25
CA LEU A 500 -25.40 -27.64 -29.04
C LEU A 500 -25.84 -26.93 -30.32
N ASP A 501 -26.74 -27.54 -31.08
CA ASP A 501 -27.27 -26.99 -32.34
C ASP A 501 -27.93 -25.62 -32.12
N TYR A 502 -28.73 -25.49 -31.06
CA TYR A 502 -29.39 -24.24 -30.73
C TYR A 502 -28.39 -23.12 -30.39
N LEU A 503 -27.44 -23.39 -29.50
CA LEU A 503 -26.46 -22.37 -29.13
C LEU A 503 -25.57 -21.98 -30.31
N SER A 504 -25.20 -22.94 -31.16
CA SER A 504 -24.40 -22.69 -32.37
C SER A 504 -25.14 -21.81 -33.38
N THR A 505 -26.46 -21.95 -33.51
CA THR A 505 -27.27 -21.18 -34.46
C THR A 505 -27.71 -19.80 -33.95
N HIS A 506 -27.77 -19.58 -32.63
CA HIS A 506 -28.34 -18.36 -32.04
C HIS A 506 -27.33 -17.46 -31.31
N ALA A 507 -26.08 -17.92 -31.11
CA ALA A 507 -25.09 -17.16 -30.32
C ALA A 507 -24.62 -15.85 -30.96
N ASN A 508 -24.81 -15.64 -32.27
CA ASN A 508 -24.37 -14.44 -33.01
C ASN A 508 -22.94 -14.02 -32.63
N ASP A 509 -22.02 -14.99 -32.59
CA ASP A 509 -20.62 -14.82 -32.22
C ASP A 509 -20.38 -14.07 -30.90
N THR A 510 -21.23 -14.30 -29.89
CA THR A 510 -21.17 -13.61 -28.58
C THR A 510 -20.94 -14.59 -27.44
N PHE A 511 -19.71 -14.65 -26.92
CA PHE A 511 -19.34 -15.51 -25.79
C PHE A 511 -20.20 -15.25 -24.55
N LEU A 512 -20.50 -13.98 -24.27
CA LEU A 512 -21.29 -13.58 -23.10
C LEU A 512 -22.71 -14.16 -23.14
N TRP A 513 -23.36 -14.13 -24.30
CA TRP A 513 -24.70 -14.70 -24.47
C TRP A 513 -24.68 -16.21 -24.19
N VAL A 514 -23.71 -16.93 -24.77
CA VAL A 514 -23.55 -18.38 -24.53
C VAL A 514 -23.36 -18.67 -23.04
N ALA A 515 -22.53 -17.88 -22.35
CA ALA A 515 -22.29 -18.04 -20.93
C ALA A 515 -23.56 -17.80 -20.09
N LEU A 516 -24.35 -16.76 -20.41
CA LEU A 516 -25.62 -16.44 -19.74
C LEU A 516 -26.69 -17.51 -19.98
N VAL A 517 -26.88 -17.96 -21.21
CA VAL A 517 -27.84 -19.03 -21.52
C VAL A 517 -27.45 -20.33 -20.81
N CYS A 518 -26.16 -20.72 -20.85
CA CYS A 518 -25.70 -21.90 -20.12
C CYS A 518 -25.96 -21.77 -18.62
N LYS A 519 -25.70 -20.60 -18.01
CA LYS A 519 -25.98 -20.33 -16.60
C LYS A 519 -27.47 -20.47 -16.27
N ASN A 520 -28.36 -19.96 -17.13
CA ASN A 520 -29.80 -20.09 -16.93
C ASN A 520 -30.28 -21.55 -17.07
N LEU A 521 -29.72 -22.29 -18.03
CA LEU A 521 -29.98 -23.72 -18.19
C LEU A 521 -29.51 -24.55 -16.97
N GLU A 522 -28.49 -24.10 -16.25
CA GLU A 522 -28.07 -24.75 -14.99
C GLU A 522 -29.16 -24.70 -13.92
N SER A 523 -29.98 -23.64 -13.89
CA SER A 523 -31.10 -23.48 -12.96
C SER A 523 -32.37 -24.23 -13.40
N ILE A 524 -32.52 -24.52 -14.69
CA ILE A 524 -33.72 -25.19 -15.23
C ILE A 524 -33.65 -26.72 -15.01
N PRO A 525 -34.68 -27.38 -14.45
CA PRO A 525 -34.69 -28.83 -14.31
C PRO A 525 -34.46 -29.56 -15.64
N ARG A 526 -33.66 -30.64 -15.63
CA ARG A 526 -33.20 -31.33 -16.86
C ARG A 526 -34.29 -31.71 -17.86
N TRP A 527 -35.50 -31.99 -17.38
CA TRP A 527 -36.63 -32.44 -18.20
C TRP A 527 -37.36 -31.26 -18.88
N LYS A 528 -37.15 -30.03 -18.41
CA LYS A 528 -37.68 -28.79 -18.98
C LYS A 528 -36.72 -28.11 -19.97
N THR A 529 -35.47 -28.57 -20.07
CA THR A 529 -34.42 -27.94 -20.88
C THR A 529 -34.88 -27.65 -22.31
N LEU A 530 -35.35 -28.66 -23.05
CA LEU A 530 -35.76 -28.49 -24.45
C LEU A 530 -36.99 -27.59 -24.62
N GLN A 531 -37.92 -27.62 -23.66
CA GLN A 531 -39.11 -26.76 -23.69
C GLN A 531 -38.77 -25.28 -23.51
N ASN A 532 -37.69 -24.98 -22.78
CA ASN A 532 -37.27 -23.60 -22.48
C ASN A 532 -36.15 -23.11 -23.39
N LEU A 533 -35.58 -23.98 -24.24
CA LEU A 533 -34.48 -23.62 -25.14
C LEU A 533 -34.91 -22.51 -26.10
N ASN A 534 -36.08 -22.65 -26.71
CA ASN A 534 -36.68 -21.69 -27.64
C ASN A 534 -37.10 -20.37 -26.97
N ALA A 535 -37.05 -20.29 -25.64
CA ALA A 535 -37.38 -19.08 -24.92
C ALA A 535 -36.20 -18.10 -24.87
N PHE A 536 -34.98 -18.53 -25.17
CA PHE A 536 -33.80 -17.68 -25.18
C PHE A 536 -33.60 -17.05 -26.57
N PRO A 537 -34.00 -15.78 -26.80
CA PRO A 537 -33.87 -15.18 -28.12
C PRO A 537 -32.41 -15.09 -28.57
N PRO A 538 -32.16 -15.07 -29.89
CA PRO A 538 -30.84 -14.77 -30.44
C PRO A 538 -30.45 -13.35 -30.04
N ASP A 539 -29.16 -13.03 -30.07
CA ASP A 539 -28.63 -11.71 -29.66
C ASP A 539 -28.72 -11.40 -28.14
N LEU A 540 -27.77 -10.57 -27.68
CA LEU A 540 -27.63 -10.21 -26.28
C LEU A 540 -28.70 -9.21 -25.79
N ILE A 541 -29.13 -8.29 -26.65
CA ILE A 541 -30.12 -7.26 -26.32
C ILE A 541 -31.49 -7.90 -26.19
N GLU A 542 -31.92 -8.68 -27.20
CA GLU A 542 -33.19 -9.42 -27.14
C GLU A 542 -33.22 -10.35 -25.92
N PHE A 543 -32.08 -10.97 -25.59
CA PHE A 543 -31.96 -11.78 -24.37
C PHE A 543 -32.25 -10.96 -23.11
N TYR A 544 -31.68 -9.75 -22.99
CA TYR A 544 -31.98 -8.89 -21.84
C TYR A 544 -33.45 -8.47 -21.81
N GLU A 545 -34.05 -8.12 -22.94
CA GLU A 545 -35.48 -7.79 -23.05
C GLU A 545 -36.37 -8.96 -22.59
N ALA A 546 -36.08 -10.18 -23.05
CA ALA A 546 -36.80 -11.38 -22.64
C ALA A 546 -36.67 -11.65 -21.14
N ASN A 547 -35.48 -11.46 -20.56
CA ASN A 547 -35.27 -11.63 -19.12
C ASN A 547 -36.03 -10.57 -18.30
N ILE A 548 -36.10 -9.32 -18.76
CA ILE A 548 -36.95 -8.31 -18.13
C ILE A 548 -38.42 -8.70 -18.21
N ALA A 549 -38.89 -9.20 -19.35
CA ALA A 549 -40.26 -9.67 -19.51
C ALA A 549 -40.59 -10.81 -18.55
N TRP A 550 -39.68 -11.78 -18.37
CA TRP A 550 -39.85 -12.87 -17.40
C TRP A 550 -39.88 -12.39 -15.96
N ILE A 551 -39.01 -11.45 -15.60
CA ILE A 551 -39.04 -10.81 -14.28
C ILE A 551 -40.40 -10.13 -14.07
N GLY A 552 -40.92 -9.47 -15.10
CA GLY A 552 -42.24 -8.83 -15.11
C GLY A 552 -43.43 -9.78 -14.91
N MET A 553 -43.27 -11.07 -15.22
CA MET A 553 -44.29 -12.10 -15.01
C MET A 553 -44.20 -12.79 -13.63
N SER A 554 -43.18 -12.47 -12.83
CA SER A 554 -43.00 -13.04 -11.50
C SER A 554 -43.80 -12.30 -10.43
N ASP A 555 -44.18 -12.99 -9.35
CA ASP A 555 -44.86 -12.38 -8.20
C ASP A 555 -43.99 -11.30 -7.51
N ASN A 556 -42.69 -11.27 -7.79
CA ASN A 556 -41.71 -10.32 -7.25
C ASN A 556 -41.29 -9.25 -8.27
N ALA A 557 -42.06 -9.04 -9.35
CA ALA A 557 -41.71 -8.15 -10.46
C ALA A 557 -41.35 -6.72 -10.02
N ASP A 558 -42.18 -6.11 -9.18
CA ASP A 558 -41.98 -4.73 -8.71
C ASP A 558 -40.69 -4.59 -7.89
N LEU A 559 -40.40 -5.60 -7.07
CA LEU A 559 -39.22 -5.61 -6.22
C LEU A 559 -37.95 -5.84 -7.05
N CYS A 560 -37.97 -6.78 -7.98
CA CYS A 560 -36.86 -7.00 -8.90
C CYS A 560 -36.58 -5.75 -9.74
N ARG A 561 -37.62 -5.06 -10.23
CA ARG A 561 -37.48 -3.81 -10.97
C ARG A 561 -36.81 -2.74 -10.10
N ARG A 562 -37.29 -2.51 -8.88
CA ARG A 562 -36.69 -1.55 -7.95
C ARG A 562 -35.22 -1.87 -7.68
N ILE A 563 -34.88 -3.13 -7.40
CA ILE A 563 -33.50 -3.56 -7.17
C ILE A 563 -32.64 -3.27 -8.40
N LEU A 564 -33.08 -3.65 -9.60
CA LEU A 564 -32.34 -3.41 -10.83
C LEU A 564 -32.14 -1.92 -11.10
N SER A 565 -33.18 -1.10 -10.92
CA SER A 565 -33.11 0.35 -11.09
C SER A 565 -32.17 0.99 -10.07
N THR A 566 -32.30 0.65 -8.78
CA THR A 566 -31.41 1.14 -7.71
C THR A 566 -29.95 0.76 -7.98
N VAL A 567 -29.68 -0.51 -8.29
CA VAL A 567 -28.30 -0.99 -8.54
C VAL A 567 -27.73 -0.40 -9.84
N ALA A 568 -28.56 -0.01 -10.81
CA ALA A 568 -28.11 0.66 -12.03
C ALA A 568 -27.67 2.11 -11.79
N ILE A 569 -28.33 2.86 -10.91
CA ILE A 569 -28.06 4.30 -10.71
C ILE A 569 -26.99 4.61 -9.67
N VAL A 570 -26.76 3.71 -8.72
CA VAL A 570 -25.76 3.89 -7.66
C VAL A 570 -24.34 4.01 -8.21
N TYR A 571 -23.57 4.91 -7.58
CA TYR A 571 -22.21 5.25 -7.98
C TYR A 571 -21.23 4.07 -7.81
N ARG A 572 -21.45 3.21 -6.80
CA ARG A 572 -20.61 2.06 -6.48
C ARG A 572 -21.46 0.81 -6.23
N PRO A 573 -20.88 -0.40 -6.31
CA PRO A 573 -21.53 -1.61 -5.84
C PRO A 573 -22.07 -1.45 -4.42
N VAL A 574 -23.25 -2.02 -4.20
CA VAL A 574 -24.04 -1.87 -2.98
C VAL A 574 -23.97 -3.16 -2.19
N ARG A 575 -23.79 -3.06 -0.87
CA ARG A 575 -23.87 -4.20 0.03
C ARG A 575 -25.32 -4.63 0.25
N LEU A 576 -25.55 -5.91 0.56
CA LEU A 576 -26.91 -6.42 0.80
C LEU A 576 -27.65 -5.59 1.86
N GLU A 577 -26.98 -5.24 2.97
CA GLU A 577 -27.52 -4.39 4.03
C GLU A 577 -27.85 -2.95 3.57
N GLU A 578 -27.02 -2.38 2.70
CA GLU A 578 -27.23 -1.05 2.13
C GLU A 578 -28.44 -1.08 1.18
N LEU A 579 -28.59 -2.15 0.40
CA LEU A 579 -29.70 -2.29 -0.53
C LEU A 579 -31.05 -2.40 0.20
N SER A 580 -31.11 -3.15 1.31
CA SER A 580 -32.33 -3.21 2.15
C SER A 580 -32.79 -1.83 2.61
N SER A 581 -31.84 -0.93 2.92
CA SER A 581 -32.15 0.45 3.30
C SER A 581 -32.59 1.32 2.11
N LEU A 582 -32.01 1.11 0.92
CA LEU A 582 -32.26 1.92 -0.28
C LEU A 582 -33.59 1.59 -0.97
N VAL A 583 -34.00 0.32 -0.96
CA VAL A 583 -35.23 -0.11 -1.66
C VAL A 583 -36.50 0.19 -0.83
N GLY A 584 -36.34 0.48 0.47
CA GLY A 584 -37.42 0.89 1.38
C GLY A 584 -38.35 -0.26 1.77
N THR A 585 -38.82 -0.24 3.02
CA THR A 585 -39.70 -1.25 3.67
C THR A 585 -40.78 -1.81 2.74
N LEU A 586 -40.54 -3.01 2.22
CA LEU A 586 -41.53 -3.82 1.51
C LEU A 586 -42.10 -4.83 2.50
N GLY A 587 -43.14 -4.40 3.21
CA GLY A 587 -44.10 -5.25 3.93
C GLY A 587 -43.55 -6.57 4.47
N GLY A 588 -42.72 -6.52 5.53
CA GLY A 588 -42.46 -7.66 6.42
C GLY A 588 -41.69 -8.87 5.86
N MET A 589 -41.31 -8.93 4.58
CA MET A 589 -40.56 -10.07 4.01
C MET A 589 -39.06 -9.80 3.75
N THR A 590 -38.59 -8.54 3.85
CA THR A 590 -37.26 -8.12 3.36
C THR A 590 -36.23 -7.77 4.44
N ASP A 591 -36.54 -7.97 5.73
CA ASP A 591 -35.58 -7.68 6.82
C ASP A 591 -34.52 -8.77 6.99
N GLU A 592 -34.70 -9.94 6.36
CA GLU A 592 -33.70 -11.01 6.34
C GLU A 592 -32.87 -10.97 5.05
N VAL A 593 -31.55 -10.86 5.21
CA VAL A 593 -30.55 -10.82 4.12
C VAL A 593 -30.66 -12.02 3.17
N GLU A 594 -31.11 -13.18 3.67
CA GLU A 594 -31.31 -14.39 2.87
C GLU A 594 -32.47 -14.25 1.87
N SER A 595 -33.60 -13.67 2.26
CA SER A 595 -34.71 -13.38 1.33
C SER A 595 -34.27 -12.45 0.20
N LEU A 596 -33.45 -11.44 0.51
CA LEU A 596 -32.88 -10.54 -0.49
C LEU A 596 -31.96 -11.28 -1.46
N ARG A 597 -31.16 -12.25 -0.99
CA ARG A 597 -30.32 -13.11 -1.83
C ARG A 597 -31.15 -13.94 -2.81
N GLU A 598 -32.30 -14.48 -2.36
CA GLU A 598 -33.22 -15.22 -3.22
C GLU A 598 -33.81 -14.35 -4.33
N ILE A 599 -34.27 -13.14 -3.98
CA ILE A 599 -34.83 -12.19 -4.93
C ILE A 599 -33.78 -11.71 -5.95
N ILE A 600 -32.56 -11.40 -5.49
CA ILE A 600 -31.45 -11.06 -6.41
C ILE A 600 -31.12 -12.27 -7.31
N GLY A 601 -31.30 -13.50 -6.82
CA GLY A 601 -31.21 -14.71 -7.62
C GLY A 601 -32.18 -14.73 -8.81
N LEU A 602 -33.38 -14.16 -8.68
CA LEU A 602 -34.32 -13.99 -9.79
C LEU A 602 -33.79 -13.03 -10.86
N CYS A 603 -32.94 -12.08 -10.46
CA CYS A 603 -32.24 -11.15 -11.35
C CYS A 603 -30.90 -11.70 -11.88
N GLY A 604 -30.66 -13.00 -11.79
CA GLY A 604 -29.34 -13.63 -11.98
C GLY A 604 -28.66 -13.47 -13.35
N SER A 605 -29.41 -13.03 -14.38
CA SER A 605 -28.90 -12.63 -15.69
C SER A 605 -28.25 -11.24 -15.69
N PHE A 606 -28.64 -10.38 -14.74
CA PHE A 606 -28.15 -9.00 -14.59
C PHE A 606 -27.21 -8.88 -13.39
N LEU A 607 -27.55 -9.50 -12.27
CA LEU A 607 -26.87 -9.32 -10.99
C LEU A 607 -26.20 -10.61 -10.49
N SER A 608 -25.15 -10.42 -9.70
CA SER A 608 -24.45 -11.48 -8.98
C SER A 608 -23.98 -10.96 -7.62
N ILE A 609 -23.94 -11.86 -6.64
CA ILE A 609 -23.48 -11.53 -5.28
C ILE A 609 -22.08 -12.10 -5.09
N ARG A 610 -21.15 -11.28 -4.61
CA ARG A 610 -19.79 -11.68 -4.22
C ARG A 610 -19.54 -11.26 -2.78
N GLY A 611 -19.39 -12.23 -1.87
CA GLY A 611 -19.47 -11.97 -0.44
C GLY A 611 -20.86 -11.44 -0.09
N ASP A 612 -20.92 -10.19 0.38
CA ASP A 612 -22.16 -9.46 0.67
C ASP A 612 -22.38 -8.24 -0.23
N THR A 613 -21.68 -8.17 -1.36
CA THR A 613 -21.77 -7.04 -2.31
C THR A 613 -22.36 -7.47 -3.64
N ILE A 614 -23.24 -6.64 -4.18
CA ILE A 614 -24.00 -6.88 -5.40
C ILE A 614 -23.29 -6.24 -6.58
N TYR A 615 -23.05 -7.02 -7.63
CA TYR A 615 -22.36 -6.62 -8.84
C TYR A 615 -23.19 -6.96 -10.07
N PHE A 616 -23.10 -6.12 -11.10
CA PHE A 616 -23.55 -6.53 -12.43
C PHE A 616 -22.71 -7.70 -12.93
N VAL A 617 -23.37 -8.69 -13.55
CA VAL A 617 -22.71 -9.82 -14.19
C VAL A 617 -21.78 -9.32 -15.30
N HIS A 618 -22.21 -8.29 -16.03
CA HIS A 618 -21.42 -7.62 -17.05
C HIS A 618 -21.89 -6.18 -17.24
N GLN A 619 -20.99 -5.28 -17.64
CA GLN A 619 -21.32 -3.87 -17.83
C GLN A 619 -22.41 -3.64 -18.90
N SER A 620 -22.49 -4.47 -19.94
CA SER A 620 -23.58 -4.40 -20.94
C SER A 620 -24.97 -4.55 -20.33
N ALA A 621 -25.10 -5.28 -19.21
CA ALA A 621 -26.38 -5.41 -18.51
C ALA A 621 -26.78 -4.09 -17.83
N LYS A 622 -25.80 -3.35 -17.28
CA LYS A 622 -26.01 -2.01 -16.72
C LYS A 622 -26.37 -1.02 -17.82
N ASP A 623 -25.61 -1.02 -18.92
CA ASP A 623 -25.84 -0.13 -20.07
C ASP A 623 -27.25 -0.32 -20.66
N PHE A 624 -27.69 -1.58 -20.81
CA PHE A 624 -29.03 -1.92 -21.24
C PHE A 624 -30.12 -1.36 -20.30
N LEU A 625 -29.96 -1.50 -18.99
CA LEU A 625 -30.94 -0.98 -18.01
C LEU A 625 -31.03 0.55 -18.03
N LEU A 626 -29.91 1.24 -18.24
CA LEU A 626 -29.88 2.70 -18.35
C LEU A 626 -30.54 3.18 -19.66
N MET A 627 -30.35 2.44 -20.77
CA MET A 627 -30.95 2.78 -22.06
C MET A 627 -32.44 2.42 -22.16
N SER A 628 -32.89 1.37 -21.48
CA SER A 628 -34.28 0.86 -21.57
C SER A 628 -35.30 1.66 -20.76
N GLY A 629 -34.89 2.73 -20.06
CA GLY A 629 -35.81 3.62 -19.33
C GLY A 629 -36.46 3.01 -18.08
N LEU A 630 -36.05 1.80 -17.67
CA LEU A 630 -36.48 1.15 -16.43
C LEU A 630 -36.03 1.90 -15.16
N THR A 631 -35.21 2.94 -15.30
CA THR A 631 -34.68 3.76 -14.20
C THR A 631 -35.70 4.71 -13.58
N ASP A 632 -36.93 4.78 -14.08
CA ASP A 632 -38.01 5.52 -13.42
C ASP A 632 -38.64 4.69 -12.29
N PRO A 633 -38.36 5.00 -11.00
CA PRO A 633 -38.88 4.23 -9.87
C PRO A 633 -40.39 4.43 -9.67
N GLU A 634 -41.01 5.42 -10.34
CA GLU A 634 -42.41 5.82 -10.15
C GLU A 634 -43.33 5.47 -11.33
N GLY A 635 -42.81 4.92 -12.43
CA GLY A 635 -43.63 4.44 -13.55
C GLY A 635 -44.40 5.54 -14.28
N LYS A 636 -43.86 6.76 -14.38
CA LYS A 636 -44.39 7.83 -15.23
C LYS A 636 -43.53 7.93 -16.48
N GLY A 637 -43.91 7.16 -17.50
CA GLY A 637 -43.28 7.23 -18.81
C GLY A 637 -43.22 8.65 -19.37
N GLY A 638 -42.08 8.99 -19.98
CA GLY A 638 -41.90 10.16 -20.82
C GLY A 638 -40.80 11.11 -20.36
N GLU A 639 -39.74 11.18 -21.17
CA GLU A 639 -38.82 12.31 -21.26
C GLU A 639 -37.95 12.63 -20.02
N THR A 640 -36.99 11.78 -19.71
CA THR A 640 -35.74 12.23 -19.02
C THR A 640 -34.64 11.18 -19.18
N ALA A 641 -34.21 10.95 -20.42
CA ALA A 641 -33.02 10.15 -20.71
C ALA A 641 -32.10 10.90 -21.68
N LEU A 642 -31.78 12.15 -21.34
CA LEU A 642 -30.61 12.83 -21.88
C LEU A 642 -29.96 13.54 -20.69
N ILE A 643 -28.65 13.32 -20.54
CA ILE A 643 -27.75 13.83 -19.50
C ILE A 643 -27.73 12.94 -18.24
N VAL A 644 -26.82 11.95 -18.20
CA VAL A 644 -25.77 11.77 -17.17
C VAL A 644 -24.91 10.55 -17.56
N ASN A 645 -23.78 10.80 -18.23
CA ASN A 645 -22.40 10.44 -17.86
C ASN A 645 -21.47 10.67 -19.06
#